data_AF-C5BU21-F1
#
_entry.id   AF-C5BU21-F1
#
_cell.length_a   1.000
_cell.length_b   1.000
_cell.length_c   1.000
_cell.angle_alpha   90.00
_cell.angle_beta   90.00
_cell.angle_gamma   90.00
#
_symmetry.space_group_name_H-M   'P 1'
#
loop_
_entity.id
_entity.type
_entity.pdbx_description
1 polymer ?
#
loop_
_entity_poly.entity_id
_entity_poly.type
_entity_poly.pdbx_seq_one_letter_code
_entity_poly.pdbx_strand_id
1 'polypeptide(L)'
;MTQSRSHGALRSSAQCLLSTLKATGLAAAITAAGASGAFAQTTLTSNSTGTHGGHYYSFWKDSGDASFTLHNGGRYASQWSNSTNNWVGGKGWNPGGAKVVNYEGYYGVSNSQNSYLALYGWTRNPLIEYYVIESYGSYNPSSCNGGTNYGSFQSDGATYNVRRCQRVNQPSIDGTATFYQYFSVRSPKKGFGQISGTINVGNHFNYWASQGLNLGSHDYMVLATEGYQSSGNSDISVSEGSSGGSSSGGSTSSGSSSGSTTSSSGGGGGGITVRARGTNGDERISLRVGGSAVASWTLSTSAQSYSYTGGASGDIQVEFTNDASGRDVILDYIQVNGETRQAEDMEYNTSTYANGECGGGSYSETMHCNGVIGFGDTTDCFSGSCSGSSSTSSSGGGSTGSSSSGGGSSSSGGNCSGYVGITFDDGPGNYTNTLINALKTNNLTPVTWFVQGQYIQGNSSAAQQLMSVGEIQNHSWNHPDMSSYSYSQVVDQISRTTQAIRGVGAPSPTLYRPPYGNNSTAIQQAVQNQGLRYITWDVDSRDWDGASSSQIAAAAGQLQNGQVILMHDHDYHTRTINAIPAIASGLRSRGLCAGRIDPNTGRAVAPSGSTSSSSSGGGSTSSTSSSGGGSSSSSSGGGGSCVCNWWGTTYPICQNSTGWGWENNRSCIGTATCNSQGTGGGGVVCN
;
A
#
# COMPACT_ATOMS: atom_id res chain seq x y z
N MET A 1 -23.10 -56.28 1.51
CA MET A 1 -23.68 -56.59 0.18
C MET A 1 -23.73 -55.28 -0.59
N THR A 2 -22.84 -55.00 -1.55
CA THR A 2 -22.89 -55.41 -3.00
C THR A 2 -24.07 -54.77 -3.74
N GLN A 3 -23.96 -54.20 -4.94
CA GLN A 3 -22.86 -53.96 -5.91
C GLN A 3 -23.34 -52.80 -6.85
N SER A 4 -22.50 -51.88 -7.35
CA SER A 4 -21.63 -51.96 -8.56
C SER A 4 -22.34 -51.91 -9.93
N ARG A 5 -21.57 -51.40 -10.92
CA ARG A 5 -21.74 -51.35 -12.40
C ARG A 5 -22.40 -50.07 -12.97
N SER A 6 -21.73 -49.21 -13.76
CA SER A 6 -20.71 -49.30 -14.84
C SER A 6 -21.26 -49.43 -16.26
N HIS A 7 -20.93 -48.46 -17.11
CA HIS A 7 -20.61 -48.53 -18.56
C HIS A 7 -20.04 -47.14 -18.94
N GLY A 8 -19.14 -46.94 -19.89
CA GLY A 8 -18.45 -47.87 -20.80
C GLY A 8 -17.88 -47.06 -21.98
N ALA A 9 -16.55 -47.09 -22.17
CA ALA A 9 -15.80 -46.20 -23.06
C ALA A 9 -16.13 -46.30 -24.57
N LEU A 10 -15.81 -45.24 -25.32
CA LEU A 10 -15.37 -45.32 -26.73
C LEU A 10 -14.09 -44.49 -26.94
N ARG A 11 -13.27 -44.90 -27.92
CA ARG A 11 -11.86 -44.51 -28.11
C ARG A 11 -11.62 -43.83 -29.46
N SER A 12 -10.60 -42.98 -29.53
CA SER A 12 -9.65 -42.89 -30.66
C SER A 12 -8.39 -42.15 -30.17
N SER A 13 -7.22 -42.75 -29.98
CA SER A 13 -6.31 -43.42 -30.94
C SER A 13 -5.60 -42.45 -31.90
N ALA A 14 -4.47 -41.91 -31.46
CA ALA A 14 -3.38 -41.45 -32.33
C ALA A 14 -2.05 -41.93 -31.72
N GLN A 15 -1.17 -42.49 -32.54
CA GLN A 15 -0.05 -43.32 -32.08
C GLN A 15 1.28 -42.56 -32.00
N CYS A 16 2.15 -43.04 -31.12
CA CYS A 16 3.57 -42.68 -31.08
C CYS A 16 4.27 -43.16 -32.37
N LEU A 17 5.16 -42.33 -32.93
CA LEU A 17 6.02 -42.70 -34.04
C LEU A 17 7.40 -42.07 -33.84
N LEU A 18 8.39 -42.90 -33.48
CA LEU A 18 9.80 -42.54 -33.54
C LEU A 18 10.25 -42.53 -35.00
N SER A 19 10.93 -41.47 -35.43
CA SER A 19 11.73 -41.48 -36.66
C SER A 19 13.14 -40.96 -36.37
N THR A 20 14.09 -41.88 -36.36
CA THR A 20 15.53 -41.58 -36.27
C THR A 20 16.05 -41.03 -37.59
N LEU A 21 16.72 -39.88 -37.56
CA LEU A 21 17.77 -39.56 -38.54
C LEU A 21 19.08 -39.24 -37.82
N LYS A 22 20.13 -39.99 -38.15
CA LYS A 22 21.52 -39.59 -37.93
C LYS A 22 22.03 -38.96 -39.23
N ALA A 23 22.64 -37.78 -39.14
CA ALA A 23 23.54 -37.26 -40.17
C ALA A 23 24.73 -36.57 -39.48
N THR A 24 25.92 -36.79 -40.02
CA THR A 24 27.20 -36.48 -39.38
C THR A 24 27.74 -35.10 -39.73
N GLY A 25 28.12 -34.34 -38.70
CA GLY A 25 29.37 -33.56 -38.63
C GLY A 25 29.72 -32.53 -39.71
N LEU A 26 29.68 -31.26 -39.32
CA LEU A 26 30.78 -30.33 -39.63
C LEU A 26 30.97 -29.36 -38.46
N ALA A 27 32.17 -29.34 -37.86
CA ALA A 27 32.51 -28.37 -36.83
C ALA A 27 33.06 -27.10 -37.50
N ALA A 28 32.28 -26.03 -37.50
CA ALA A 28 32.73 -24.69 -37.90
C ALA A 28 32.76 -23.79 -36.66
N ALA A 29 33.97 -23.44 -36.20
CA ALA A 29 34.15 -22.45 -35.15
C ALA A 29 33.84 -21.06 -35.73
N ILE A 30 32.62 -20.56 -35.52
CA ILE A 30 32.23 -19.21 -35.92
C ILE A 30 32.38 -18.30 -34.70
N THR A 31 33.43 -17.47 -34.72
CA THR A 31 33.53 -16.28 -33.87
C THR A 31 32.49 -15.27 -34.32
N ALA A 32 31.27 -15.37 -33.78
CA ALA A 32 30.20 -14.41 -34.00
C ALA A 32 30.41 -13.17 -33.13
N ALA A 33 31.07 -12.15 -33.67
CA ALA A 33 30.96 -10.80 -33.15
C ALA A 33 29.49 -10.35 -33.18
N GLY A 34 29.08 -9.55 -32.19
CA GLY A 34 27.67 -9.31 -31.88
C GLY A 34 26.85 -8.74 -33.04
N ALA A 35 25.86 -9.51 -33.50
CA ALA A 35 24.70 -9.02 -34.23
C ALA A 35 23.44 -9.45 -33.45
N SER A 36 22.78 -8.50 -32.80
CA SER A 36 21.52 -8.71 -32.07
C SER A 36 20.37 -8.91 -33.06
N GLY A 37 20.26 -10.13 -33.60
CA GLY A 37 19.14 -10.54 -34.43
C GLY A 37 17.81 -10.37 -33.68
N ALA A 38 16.93 -9.53 -34.21
CA ALA A 38 15.58 -9.37 -33.66
C ALA A 38 14.79 -10.67 -33.82
N PHE A 39 14.42 -11.31 -32.72
CA PHE A 39 13.55 -12.49 -32.77
C PHE A 39 12.16 -12.10 -33.28
N ALA A 40 11.70 -12.79 -34.33
CA ALA A 40 10.39 -12.55 -34.91
C ALA A 40 9.27 -12.88 -33.92
N GLN A 41 8.23 -12.03 -33.91
CA GLN A 41 7.04 -12.23 -33.09
C GLN A 41 6.32 -13.52 -33.50
N THR A 42 5.89 -14.34 -32.53
CA THR A 42 5.19 -15.61 -32.77
C THR A 42 3.97 -15.71 -31.88
N THR A 43 2.77 -15.85 -32.47
CA THR A 43 1.52 -16.04 -31.73
C THR A 43 1.15 -17.53 -31.68
N LEU A 44 0.97 -18.03 -30.46
CA LEU A 44 0.57 -19.39 -30.15
C LEU A 44 -0.92 -19.42 -29.81
N THR A 45 -1.63 -20.42 -30.34
CA THR A 45 -3.06 -20.68 -30.09
C THR A 45 -3.33 -22.10 -29.58
N SER A 46 -2.27 -22.88 -29.40
CA SER A 46 -2.25 -24.26 -28.88
C SER A 46 -1.11 -24.43 -27.88
N ASN A 47 -1.25 -25.39 -26.96
CA ASN A 47 -0.30 -25.61 -25.86
C ASN A 47 1.13 -25.85 -26.37
N SER A 48 2.09 -25.14 -25.79
CA SER A 48 3.49 -25.22 -26.20
C SER A 48 4.43 -24.68 -25.10
N THR A 49 5.64 -25.20 -25.04
CA THR A 49 6.72 -24.72 -24.18
C THR A 49 8.03 -24.69 -24.98
N GLY A 50 9.00 -23.88 -24.55
CA GLY A 50 10.29 -23.80 -25.23
C GLY A 50 11.07 -22.53 -24.88
N THR A 51 11.98 -22.12 -25.75
CA THR A 51 12.80 -20.92 -25.57
C THR A 51 12.59 -19.94 -26.73
N HIS A 52 12.39 -18.65 -26.43
CA HIS A 52 12.24 -17.57 -27.41
C HIS A 52 12.81 -16.27 -26.84
N GLY A 53 13.60 -15.54 -27.62
CA GLY A 53 14.19 -14.27 -27.15
C GLY A 53 15.08 -14.42 -25.91
N GLY A 54 15.80 -15.54 -25.79
CA GLY A 54 16.65 -15.86 -24.64
C GLY A 54 15.92 -16.28 -23.36
N HIS A 55 14.58 -16.34 -23.37
CA HIS A 55 13.76 -16.70 -22.21
C HIS A 55 13.02 -18.01 -22.45
N TYR A 56 12.86 -18.83 -21.41
CA TYR A 56 11.91 -19.94 -21.43
C TYR A 56 10.48 -19.38 -21.47
N TYR A 57 9.58 -20.06 -22.15
CA TYR A 57 8.15 -19.78 -22.14
C TYR A 57 7.35 -21.05 -21.89
N SER A 58 6.19 -20.87 -21.26
CA SER A 58 5.17 -21.89 -21.14
C SER A 58 3.83 -21.28 -21.51
N PHE A 59 3.02 -22.01 -22.28
CA PHE A 59 1.64 -21.67 -22.60
C PHE A 59 0.79 -22.94 -22.61
N TRP A 60 -0.26 -22.95 -21.79
CA TRP A 60 -1.19 -24.06 -21.64
C TRP A 60 -2.62 -23.53 -21.51
N LYS A 61 -3.57 -24.24 -22.13
CA LYS A 61 -5.01 -24.12 -21.89
C LYS A 61 -5.68 -25.48 -21.98
N ASP A 62 -6.86 -25.61 -21.37
CA ASP A 62 -7.72 -26.78 -21.56
C ASP A 62 -8.61 -26.67 -22.81
N SER A 63 -9.10 -25.45 -23.10
CA SER A 63 -10.16 -25.19 -24.06
C SER A 63 -10.26 -23.69 -24.40
N GLY A 64 -11.02 -23.35 -25.44
CA GLY A 64 -11.35 -21.97 -25.79
C GLY A 64 -10.27 -21.20 -26.57
N ASP A 65 -10.44 -19.88 -26.61
CA ASP A 65 -9.81 -18.97 -27.57
C ASP A 65 -8.49 -18.33 -27.13
N ALA A 66 -8.02 -18.57 -25.91
CA ALA A 66 -6.80 -17.94 -25.39
C ALA A 66 -5.62 -18.06 -26.37
N SER A 67 -4.92 -16.94 -26.54
CA SER A 67 -3.77 -16.77 -27.43
C SER A 67 -2.60 -16.14 -26.68
N PHE A 68 -1.38 -16.50 -27.07
CA PHE A 68 -0.15 -16.12 -26.38
C PHE A 68 0.94 -15.74 -27.38
N THR A 69 1.34 -14.49 -27.39
CA THR A 69 2.27 -13.90 -28.34
C THR A 69 3.64 -13.70 -27.71
N LEU A 70 4.64 -14.36 -28.28
CA LEU A 70 6.05 -14.23 -27.93
C LEU A 70 6.64 -13.02 -28.66
N HIS A 71 7.09 -12.01 -27.94
CA HIS A 71 7.92 -10.91 -28.46
C HIS A 71 9.40 -11.18 -28.17
N ASN A 72 10.31 -10.32 -28.62
CA ASN A 72 11.74 -10.44 -28.28
C ASN A 72 11.99 -10.25 -26.77
N GLY A 73 13.08 -10.82 -26.25
CA GLY A 73 13.40 -10.77 -24.82
C GLY A 73 12.37 -11.50 -23.94
N GLY A 74 12.22 -11.03 -22.69
CA GLY A 74 11.25 -11.56 -21.75
C GLY A 74 9.80 -11.13 -21.98
N ARG A 75 9.51 -10.36 -23.05
CA ARG A 75 8.16 -9.86 -23.31
C ARG A 75 7.23 -10.89 -23.94
N TYR A 76 6.02 -10.99 -23.40
CA TYR A 76 4.90 -11.72 -23.98
C TYR A 76 3.62 -10.88 -23.93
N ALA A 77 2.67 -11.17 -24.80
CA ALA A 77 1.30 -10.67 -24.71
C ALA A 77 0.30 -11.83 -24.75
N SER A 78 -0.88 -11.65 -24.18
CA SER A 78 -1.97 -12.63 -24.23
C SER A 78 -3.33 -11.97 -24.41
N GLN A 79 -4.28 -12.73 -24.94
CA GLN A 79 -5.68 -12.33 -25.03
C GLN A 79 -6.58 -13.56 -24.96
N TRP A 80 -7.66 -13.47 -24.17
CA TRP A 80 -8.65 -14.53 -23.98
C TRP A 80 -10.05 -13.95 -23.72
N SER A 81 -11.09 -14.70 -24.06
CA SER A 81 -12.48 -14.39 -23.70
C SER A 81 -13.08 -15.43 -22.77
N ASN A 82 -14.31 -15.17 -22.29
CA ASN A 82 -15.10 -16.08 -21.47
C ASN A 82 -15.38 -17.46 -22.14
N SER A 83 -14.98 -17.66 -23.40
CA SER A 83 -14.99 -18.99 -24.05
C SER A 83 -13.82 -19.89 -23.60
N THR A 84 -12.78 -19.32 -22.98
CA THR A 84 -11.67 -20.04 -22.36
C THR A 84 -12.05 -20.47 -20.93
N ASN A 85 -12.02 -21.78 -20.65
CA ASN A 85 -12.29 -22.29 -19.30
C ASN A 85 -11.08 -22.12 -18.38
N ASN A 86 -9.89 -22.62 -18.75
CA ASN A 86 -8.65 -22.31 -18.04
C ASN A 86 -7.45 -22.16 -18.99
N TRP A 87 -6.60 -21.18 -18.74
CA TRP A 87 -5.31 -21.02 -19.41
C TRP A 87 -4.26 -20.35 -18.51
N VAL A 88 -2.99 -20.73 -18.66
CA VAL A 88 -1.82 -20.08 -18.05
C VAL A 88 -0.73 -19.88 -19.09
N GLY A 89 -0.07 -18.73 -19.08
CA GLY A 89 1.10 -18.50 -19.94
C GLY A 89 2.00 -17.39 -19.45
N GLY A 90 3.31 -17.57 -19.66
CA GLY A 90 4.34 -16.66 -19.16
C GLY A 90 5.73 -16.91 -19.75
N LYS A 91 6.66 -16.02 -19.39
CA LYS A 91 8.09 -16.12 -19.72
C LYS A 91 8.98 -16.08 -18.48
N GLY A 92 10.18 -16.62 -18.60
CA GLY A 92 11.17 -16.67 -17.52
C GLY A 92 12.32 -17.64 -17.84
N TRP A 93 12.55 -18.60 -16.94
CA TRP A 93 13.76 -19.43 -16.90
C TRP A 93 13.43 -20.91 -16.78
N ASN A 94 14.31 -21.76 -17.31
CA ASN A 94 14.32 -23.20 -17.05
C ASN A 94 15.79 -23.67 -16.97
N PRO A 95 16.28 -24.14 -15.81
CA PRO A 95 15.55 -24.22 -14.55
C PRO A 95 15.25 -22.82 -13.96
N GLY A 96 14.27 -22.77 -13.05
CA GLY A 96 14.03 -21.66 -12.13
C GLY A 96 15.02 -21.65 -10.97
N GLY A 97 14.70 -20.89 -9.94
CA GLY A 97 15.52 -20.78 -8.73
C GLY A 97 15.48 -19.38 -8.11
N ALA A 98 16.16 -19.22 -6.98
CA ALA A 98 16.30 -17.92 -6.33
C ALA A 98 17.07 -16.93 -7.22
N LYS A 99 16.45 -15.79 -7.51
CA LYS A 99 17.01 -14.64 -8.24
C LYS A 99 16.17 -13.40 -7.95
N VAL A 100 16.65 -12.23 -8.36
CA VAL A 100 15.82 -11.02 -8.39
C VAL A 100 15.08 -10.99 -9.72
N VAL A 101 13.76 -10.94 -9.70
CA VAL A 101 12.92 -10.86 -10.91
C VAL A 101 12.34 -9.46 -11.01
N ASN A 102 12.61 -8.75 -12.10
CA ASN A 102 11.98 -7.48 -12.42
C ASN A 102 10.91 -7.68 -13.50
N TYR A 103 9.80 -6.99 -13.39
CA TYR A 103 8.74 -7.04 -14.39
C TYR A 103 8.00 -5.72 -14.57
N GLU A 104 7.47 -5.51 -15.76
CA GLU A 104 6.66 -4.35 -16.13
C GLU A 104 5.74 -4.64 -17.32
N GLY A 105 4.66 -3.87 -17.46
CA GLY A 105 3.77 -3.94 -18.60
C GLY A 105 2.31 -3.66 -18.25
N TYR A 106 1.40 -4.26 -19.01
CA TYR A 106 -0.04 -4.06 -18.89
C TYR A 106 -0.76 -5.36 -18.52
N TYR A 107 -1.58 -5.32 -17.48
CA TYR A 107 -2.43 -6.41 -17.02
C TYR A 107 -3.90 -6.00 -17.16
N GLY A 108 -4.44 -6.22 -18.36
CA GLY A 108 -5.75 -5.79 -18.83
C GLY A 108 -6.90 -6.68 -18.37
N VAL A 109 -7.10 -6.77 -17.06
CA VAL A 109 -8.28 -7.41 -16.43
C VAL A 109 -8.95 -6.44 -15.45
N SER A 110 -9.98 -6.90 -14.73
CA SER A 110 -10.63 -6.12 -13.67
C SER A 110 -10.85 -6.98 -12.42
N ASN A 111 -11.27 -6.34 -11.32
CA ASN A 111 -11.56 -7.03 -10.06
C ASN A 111 -12.73 -8.03 -10.14
N SER A 112 -13.51 -8.07 -11.23
CA SER A 112 -14.57 -9.07 -11.44
C SER A 112 -14.12 -10.29 -12.23
N GLN A 113 -13.00 -10.22 -12.95
CA GLN A 113 -12.47 -11.32 -13.75
C GLN A 113 -11.66 -12.27 -12.89
N ASN A 114 -11.86 -13.59 -13.01
CA ASN A 114 -11.01 -14.55 -12.32
C ASN A 114 -9.72 -14.76 -13.13
N SER A 115 -8.66 -14.10 -12.70
CA SER A 115 -7.36 -14.06 -13.35
C SER A 115 -6.31 -13.61 -12.33
N TYR A 116 -5.04 -14.00 -12.51
CA TYR A 116 -3.92 -13.50 -11.70
C TYR A 116 -2.63 -13.32 -12.50
N LEU A 117 -1.80 -12.39 -12.03
CA LEU A 117 -0.42 -12.19 -12.46
C LEU A 117 0.49 -12.64 -11.31
N ALA A 118 1.34 -13.63 -11.60
CA ALA A 118 2.14 -14.29 -10.59
C ALA A 118 3.49 -14.77 -11.13
N LEU A 119 4.52 -14.80 -10.28
CA LEU A 119 5.66 -15.66 -10.54
C LEU A 119 5.25 -17.09 -10.22
N TYR A 120 5.34 -17.97 -11.21
CA TYR A 120 4.83 -19.32 -11.21
C TYR A 120 5.95 -20.31 -11.53
N GLY A 121 6.01 -21.44 -10.85
CA GLY A 121 6.99 -22.46 -11.16
C GLY A 121 6.73 -23.79 -10.49
N TRP A 122 7.60 -24.76 -10.80
CA TRP A 122 7.52 -26.11 -10.25
C TRP A 122 8.87 -26.58 -9.70
N THR A 123 8.81 -27.50 -8.75
CA THR A 123 9.94 -28.34 -8.35
C THR A 123 9.57 -29.81 -8.39
N ARG A 124 10.56 -30.69 -8.51
CA ARG A 124 10.44 -32.14 -8.33
C ARG A 124 11.23 -32.60 -7.11
N ASN A 125 10.76 -33.70 -6.50
CA ASN A 125 11.37 -34.31 -5.31
C ASN A 125 11.60 -33.32 -4.14
N PRO A 126 10.55 -32.77 -3.50
CA PRO A 126 9.12 -33.03 -3.72
C PRO A 126 8.52 -32.35 -4.97
N LEU A 127 7.43 -32.94 -5.49
CA LEU A 127 6.60 -32.30 -6.52
C LEU A 127 5.78 -31.18 -5.87
N ILE A 128 6.17 -29.93 -6.15
CA ILE A 128 5.54 -28.72 -5.64
C ILE A 128 5.28 -27.78 -6.80
N GLU A 129 4.06 -27.26 -6.86
CA GLU A 129 3.70 -26.10 -7.68
C GLU A 129 3.80 -24.86 -6.77
N TYR A 130 4.37 -23.75 -7.23
CA TYR A 130 4.52 -22.57 -6.38
C TYR A 130 4.20 -21.27 -7.09
N TYR A 131 3.72 -20.32 -6.29
CA TYR A 131 3.24 -19.02 -6.72
C TYR A 131 3.72 -17.90 -5.79
N VAL A 132 4.27 -16.83 -6.38
CA VAL A 132 4.29 -15.49 -5.77
C VAL A 132 3.26 -14.65 -6.50
N ILE A 133 2.08 -14.48 -5.90
CA ILE A 133 0.94 -13.77 -6.49
C ILE A 133 1.12 -12.27 -6.27
N GLU A 134 1.32 -11.52 -7.34
CA GLU A 134 1.48 -10.07 -7.31
C GLU A 134 0.14 -9.34 -7.48
N SER A 135 -0.73 -9.85 -8.34
CA SER A 135 -2.11 -9.36 -8.53
C SER A 135 -3.08 -10.51 -8.82
N TYR A 136 -4.35 -10.33 -8.45
CA TYR A 136 -5.45 -11.23 -8.80
C TYR A 136 -6.75 -10.43 -8.93
N GLY A 137 -7.71 -10.94 -9.70
CA GLY A 137 -9.03 -10.33 -9.89
C GLY A 137 -10.03 -10.74 -8.82
N SER A 138 -11.12 -11.41 -9.21
CA SER A 138 -12.25 -11.74 -8.33
C SER A 138 -12.01 -12.90 -7.35
N TYR A 139 -10.98 -13.71 -7.58
CA TYR A 139 -10.64 -14.87 -6.73
C TYR A 139 -9.17 -14.83 -6.31
N ASN A 140 -8.89 -15.07 -5.03
CA ASN A 140 -7.52 -15.25 -4.52
C ASN A 140 -7.16 -16.73 -4.67
N PRO A 141 -6.17 -17.11 -5.49
CA PRO A 141 -5.87 -18.51 -5.81
C PRO A 141 -5.39 -19.35 -4.61
N SER A 142 -4.94 -18.72 -3.52
CA SER A 142 -4.60 -19.45 -2.30
C SER A 142 -5.82 -19.91 -1.47
N SER A 143 -7.05 -19.54 -1.86
CA SER A 143 -8.29 -19.77 -1.08
C SER A 143 -8.84 -21.20 -1.16
N CYS A 144 -7.96 -22.20 -1.15
CA CYS A 144 -8.32 -23.61 -1.16
C CYS A 144 -8.99 -24.06 0.15
N ASN A 145 -9.94 -24.99 0.05
CA ASN A 145 -10.50 -25.69 1.20
C ASN A 145 -9.42 -26.54 1.89
N GLY A 146 -9.40 -26.54 3.22
CA GLY A 146 -8.38 -27.25 4.01
C GLY A 146 -6.94 -26.68 3.92
N GLY A 147 -6.76 -25.50 3.33
CA GLY A 147 -5.46 -24.84 3.25
C GLY A 147 -4.89 -24.44 4.62
N THR A 148 -3.56 -24.49 4.75
CA THR A 148 -2.83 -24.15 5.98
C THR A 148 -2.12 -22.81 5.82
N ASN A 149 -2.34 -21.86 6.73
CA ASN A 149 -1.62 -20.59 6.77
C ASN A 149 -0.29 -20.77 7.52
N TYR A 150 0.76 -20.08 7.07
CA TYR A 150 2.13 -20.13 7.63
C TYR A 150 2.67 -18.73 7.95
N GLY A 151 1.80 -17.85 8.43
CA GLY A 151 2.15 -16.46 8.73
C GLY A 151 2.35 -15.59 7.49
N SER A 152 3.11 -14.51 7.66
CA SER A 152 3.48 -13.57 6.61
C SER A 152 4.86 -12.96 6.88
N PHE A 153 5.42 -12.31 5.85
CA PHE A 153 6.70 -11.60 5.93
C PHE A 153 6.74 -10.39 4.98
N GLN A 154 7.67 -9.47 5.24
CA GLN A 154 7.94 -8.35 4.35
C GLN A 154 8.97 -8.73 3.28
N SER A 155 8.66 -8.43 2.02
CA SER A 155 9.63 -8.39 0.91
C SER A 155 9.14 -7.39 -0.13
N ASP A 156 10.05 -6.81 -0.92
CA ASP A 156 9.70 -6.05 -2.14
C ASP A 156 8.60 -4.98 -1.94
N GLY A 157 8.64 -4.28 -0.80
CA GLY A 157 7.70 -3.22 -0.44
C GLY A 157 6.26 -3.67 -0.15
N ALA A 158 6.02 -4.93 0.25
CA ALA A 158 4.72 -5.37 0.77
C ALA A 158 4.84 -6.56 1.74
N THR A 159 3.71 -6.88 2.38
CA THR A 159 3.52 -8.14 3.08
C THR A 159 3.19 -9.24 2.08
N TYR A 160 3.77 -10.42 2.25
CA TYR A 160 3.32 -11.63 1.56
C TYR A 160 2.73 -12.61 2.58
N ASN A 161 1.44 -12.89 2.44
CA ASN A 161 0.75 -13.88 3.26
C ASN A 161 1.04 -15.28 2.71
N VAL A 162 1.52 -16.19 3.56
CA VAL A 162 1.98 -17.51 3.13
C VAL A 162 0.96 -18.59 3.45
N ARG A 163 0.62 -19.40 2.44
CA ARG A 163 -0.38 -20.45 2.55
C ARG A 163 0.00 -21.67 1.70
N ARG A 164 -0.33 -22.86 2.19
CA ARG A 164 -0.20 -24.13 1.48
C ARG A 164 -1.58 -24.71 1.15
N CYS A 165 -1.74 -25.18 -0.07
CA CYS A 165 -2.90 -25.94 -0.53
C CYS A 165 -2.48 -27.34 -1.00
N GLN A 166 -3.39 -28.32 -0.93
CA GLN A 166 -3.17 -29.63 -1.54
C GLN A 166 -4.05 -29.79 -2.78
N ARG A 167 -3.47 -30.32 -3.86
CA ARG A 167 -4.16 -30.68 -5.10
C ARG A 167 -4.16 -32.20 -5.19
N VAL A 168 -5.35 -32.81 -5.19
CA VAL A 168 -5.51 -34.28 -5.20
C VAL A 168 -5.97 -34.75 -6.57
N ASN A 169 -5.19 -35.64 -7.18
CA ASN A 169 -5.41 -36.20 -8.51
C ASN A 169 -5.67 -35.12 -9.59
N GLN A 170 -4.80 -34.10 -9.62
CA GLN A 170 -4.88 -32.97 -10.55
C GLN A 170 -3.75 -33.05 -11.60
N PRO A 171 -3.89 -32.37 -12.76
CA PRO A 171 -2.79 -32.23 -13.72
C PRO A 171 -1.56 -31.57 -13.09
N SER A 172 -0.38 -32.00 -13.52
CA SER A 172 0.93 -31.49 -13.11
C SER A 172 1.97 -31.72 -14.21
N ILE A 173 3.20 -31.23 -14.02
CA ILE A 173 4.34 -31.51 -14.91
C ILE A 173 4.74 -33.00 -14.98
N ASP A 174 4.21 -33.84 -14.09
CA ASP A 174 4.42 -35.30 -14.08
C ASP A 174 3.12 -36.07 -14.41
N GLY A 175 2.15 -35.40 -15.05
CA GLY A 175 0.83 -35.95 -15.35
C GLY A 175 -0.16 -35.80 -14.20
N THR A 176 -1.16 -36.68 -14.09
CA THR A 176 -2.14 -36.62 -12.99
C THR A 176 -1.50 -37.09 -11.68
N ALA A 177 -1.36 -36.18 -10.71
CA ALA A 177 -0.67 -36.44 -9.46
C ALA A 177 -1.41 -35.83 -8.25
N THR A 178 -0.92 -36.15 -7.04
CA THR A 178 -1.29 -35.44 -5.81
C THR A 178 -0.05 -34.69 -5.30
N PHE A 179 -0.17 -33.38 -5.13
CA PHE A 179 0.94 -32.48 -4.82
C PHE A 179 0.49 -31.30 -3.95
N TYR A 180 1.45 -30.55 -3.41
CA TYR A 180 1.16 -29.30 -2.69
C TYR A 180 1.41 -28.09 -3.60
N GLN A 181 0.61 -27.05 -3.37
CA GLN A 181 0.82 -25.71 -3.89
C GLN A 181 1.30 -24.80 -2.76
N TYR A 182 2.40 -24.06 -2.98
CA TYR A 182 2.89 -23.04 -2.05
C TYR A 182 2.59 -21.64 -2.59
N PHE A 183 2.02 -20.78 -1.75
CA PHE A 183 1.66 -19.41 -2.12
C PHE A 183 2.35 -18.41 -1.20
N SER A 184 2.95 -17.39 -1.81
CA SER A 184 3.13 -16.06 -1.21
C SER A 184 2.15 -15.11 -1.89
N VAL A 185 1.14 -14.60 -1.18
CA VAL A 185 0.15 -13.69 -1.76
C VAL A 185 0.42 -12.26 -1.30
N ARG A 186 0.70 -11.36 -2.25
CA ARG A 186 0.98 -9.95 -1.96
C ARG A 186 -0.24 -9.29 -1.30
N SER A 187 0.04 -8.55 -0.23
CA SER A 187 -0.92 -7.79 0.56
C SER A 187 -0.35 -6.38 0.81
N PRO A 188 -0.93 -5.32 0.22
CA PRO A 188 -2.02 -5.34 -0.76
C PRO A 188 -1.61 -5.97 -2.10
N LYS A 189 -2.54 -6.62 -2.78
CA LYS A 189 -2.36 -7.05 -4.18
C LYS A 189 -2.20 -5.82 -5.08
N LYS A 190 -1.38 -5.91 -6.12
CA LYS A 190 -1.26 -4.82 -7.12
C LYS A 190 -2.54 -4.69 -7.95
N GLY A 191 -2.76 -3.50 -8.49
CA GLY A 191 -3.92 -3.17 -9.32
C GLY A 191 -3.89 -3.79 -10.72
N PHE A 192 -4.74 -3.26 -11.60
CA PHE A 192 -4.86 -3.66 -13.00
C PHE A 192 -4.45 -2.51 -13.92
N GLY A 193 -4.25 -2.79 -15.21
CA GLY A 193 -3.71 -1.84 -16.17
C GLY A 193 -2.18 -1.83 -16.11
N GLN A 194 -1.54 -0.66 -16.11
CA GLN A 194 -0.08 -0.57 -16.01
C GLN A 194 0.40 -1.12 -14.67
N ILE A 195 1.33 -2.07 -14.70
CA ILE A 195 1.82 -2.81 -13.54
C ILE A 195 3.32 -3.08 -13.69
N SER A 196 4.06 -2.94 -12.59
CA SER A 196 5.48 -3.29 -12.52
C SER A 196 5.89 -3.67 -11.10
N GLY A 197 7.04 -4.31 -10.95
CA GLY A 197 7.60 -4.64 -9.64
C GLY A 197 8.92 -5.41 -9.72
N THR A 198 9.51 -5.58 -8.54
CA THR A 198 10.63 -6.48 -8.27
C THR A 198 10.13 -7.58 -7.34
N ILE A 199 10.64 -8.79 -7.51
CA ILE A 199 10.39 -9.94 -6.63
C ILE A 199 11.76 -10.52 -6.27
N ASN A 200 12.19 -10.39 -5.02
CA ASN A 200 13.36 -11.09 -4.52
C ASN A 200 12.95 -12.53 -4.14
N VAL A 201 12.98 -13.42 -5.13
CA VAL A 201 12.52 -14.81 -5.01
C VAL A 201 13.23 -15.57 -3.88
N GLY A 202 14.48 -15.19 -3.57
CA GLY A 202 15.22 -15.73 -2.43
C GLY A 202 14.52 -15.51 -1.09
N ASN A 203 13.92 -14.35 -0.86
CA ASN A 203 13.19 -14.05 0.38
C ASN A 203 11.98 -14.97 0.55
N HIS A 204 11.23 -15.23 -0.52
CA HIS A 204 10.10 -16.17 -0.51
C HIS A 204 10.54 -17.59 -0.18
N PHE A 205 11.56 -18.10 -0.86
CA PHE A 205 12.02 -19.46 -0.67
C PHE A 205 12.65 -19.66 0.72
N ASN A 206 13.37 -18.66 1.23
CA ASN A 206 13.93 -18.65 2.59
C ASN A 206 12.82 -18.66 3.65
N TYR A 207 11.76 -17.85 3.49
CA TYR A 207 10.64 -17.86 4.42
C TYR A 207 9.85 -19.18 4.35
N TRP A 208 9.60 -19.72 3.17
CA TRP A 208 8.96 -21.03 3.01
C TRP A 208 9.78 -22.13 3.73
N ALA A 209 11.11 -22.17 3.53
CA ALA A 209 11.99 -23.09 4.22
C ALA A 209 11.96 -22.91 5.76
N SER A 210 11.94 -21.67 6.28
CA SER A 210 11.85 -21.41 7.73
C SER A 210 10.55 -21.93 8.35
N GLN A 211 9.47 -21.99 7.55
CA GLN A 211 8.18 -22.57 7.92
C GLN A 211 8.06 -24.08 7.61
N GLY A 212 9.15 -24.74 7.22
CA GLY A 212 9.20 -26.16 6.87
C GLY A 212 8.61 -26.51 5.49
N LEU A 213 8.28 -25.50 4.68
CA LEU A 213 7.79 -25.62 3.30
C LEU A 213 8.98 -25.73 2.33
N ASN A 214 9.72 -26.84 2.42
CA ASN A 214 10.92 -27.08 1.62
C ASN A 214 10.58 -27.38 0.15
N LEU A 215 11.20 -26.63 -0.76
CA LEU A 215 11.15 -26.86 -2.20
C LEU A 215 12.07 -28.01 -2.64
N GLY A 216 11.75 -28.63 -3.78
CA GLY A 216 12.59 -29.66 -4.42
C GLY A 216 13.60 -29.09 -5.42
N SER A 217 14.09 -29.95 -6.32
CA SER A 217 14.88 -29.52 -7.48
C SER A 217 13.99 -28.72 -8.46
N HIS A 218 14.40 -27.50 -8.81
CA HIS A 218 13.63 -26.63 -9.71
C HIS A 218 13.48 -27.22 -11.13
N ASP A 219 12.25 -27.20 -11.64
CA ASP A 219 11.95 -27.24 -13.08
C ASP A 219 11.85 -25.79 -13.58
N TYR A 220 10.92 -25.41 -14.46
CA TYR A 220 10.78 -24.02 -14.92
C TYR A 220 10.21 -23.05 -13.86
N MET A 221 10.48 -21.76 -14.08
CA MET A 221 9.85 -20.64 -13.39
C MET A 221 9.59 -19.50 -14.39
N VAL A 222 8.35 -19.04 -14.47
CA VAL A 222 7.90 -17.97 -15.38
C VAL A 222 7.09 -16.93 -14.63
N LEU A 223 7.15 -15.67 -15.04
CA LEU A 223 6.12 -14.70 -14.68
C LEU A 223 4.94 -14.92 -15.64
N ALA A 224 3.81 -15.36 -15.09
CA ALA A 224 2.65 -15.81 -15.86
C ALA A 224 1.40 -15.00 -15.56
N THR A 225 0.58 -14.84 -16.60
CA THR A 225 -0.83 -14.50 -16.50
C THR A 225 -1.62 -15.82 -16.56
N GLU A 226 -2.55 -16.01 -15.63
CA GLU A 226 -3.53 -17.11 -15.64
C GLU A 226 -4.95 -16.54 -15.69
N GLY A 227 -5.86 -17.21 -16.39
CA GLY A 227 -7.27 -16.80 -16.51
C GLY A 227 -8.21 -18.00 -16.51
N TYR A 228 -9.19 -17.96 -15.60
CA TYR A 228 -10.18 -19.01 -15.41
C TYR A 228 -11.60 -18.47 -15.58
N GLN A 229 -12.37 -19.02 -16.54
CA GLN A 229 -13.76 -18.63 -16.83
C GLN A 229 -13.97 -17.10 -16.89
N SER A 230 -13.05 -16.43 -17.57
CA SER A 230 -12.90 -14.97 -17.56
C SER A 230 -12.48 -14.44 -18.92
N SER A 231 -12.39 -13.12 -19.05
CA SER A 231 -11.86 -12.44 -20.23
C SER A 231 -10.81 -11.41 -19.85
N GLY A 232 -9.88 -11.16 -20.76
CA GLY A 232 -8.79 -10.22 -20.50
C GLY A 232 -7.71 -10.20 -21.57
N ASN A 233 -6.70 -9.38 -21.28
CA ASN A 233 -5.44 -9.37 -22.02
C ASN A 233 -4.27 -9.08 -21.05
N SER A 234 -3.05 -9.40 -21.48
CA SER A 234 -1.84 -8.93 -20.80
C SER A 234 -0.74 -8.65 -21.82
N ASP A 235 0.22 -7.81 -21.46
CA ASP A 235 1.40 -7.46 -22.25
C ASP A 235 2.53 -7.16 -21.27
N ILE A 236 3.32 -8.18 -20.93
CA ILE A 236 4.21 -8.19 -19.77
C ILE A 236 5.64 -8.52 -20.22
N SER A 237 6.59 -7.71 -19.75
CA SER A 237 8.03 -7.93 -19.87
C SER A 237 8.60 -8.40 -18.54
N VAL A 238 9.45 -9.43 -18.58
CA VAL A 238 10.21 -9.92 -17.42
C VAL A 238 11.72 -9.83 -17.69
N SER A 239 12.51 -9.63 -16.65
CA SER A 239 13.98 -9.66 -16.70
C SER A 239 14.58 -10.13 -15.36
N GLU A 240 15.85 -10.53 -15.39
CA GLU A 240 16.62 -10.86 -14.20
C GLU A 240 17.36 -9.61 -13.69
N GLY A 241 17.25 -9.31 -12.40
CA GLY A 241 17.99 -8.25 -11.73
C GLY A 241 19.34 -8.74 -11.22
N SER A 242 20.32 -7.84 -11.17
CA SER A 242 21.67 -8.15 -10.65
C SER A 242 21.65 -8.48 -9.16
N SER A 243 22.08 -9.69 -8.80
CA SER A 243 22.22 -10.12 -7.41
C SER A 243 23.53 -9.62 -6.79
N GLY A 244 23.44 -8.77 -5.77
CA GLY A 244 24.57 -8.41 -4.90
C GLY A 244 24.92 -9.55 -3.94
N GLY A 245 25.56 -10.62 -4.45
CA GLY A 245 25.95 -11.78 -3.66
C GLY A 245 27.39 -11.68 -3.14
N SER A 246 27.57 -11.74 -1.82
CA SER A 246 28.89 -11.97 -1.20
C SER A 246 28.93 -13.33 -0.53
N SER A 247 29.74 -14.23 -1.10
CA SER A 247 30.02 -15.56 -0.58
C SER A 247 30.79 -15.52 0.74
N SER A 248 30.35 -16.31 1.72
CA SER A 248 31.04 -16.49 3.01
C SER A 248 32.34 -17.30 2.85
N GLY A 249 33.47 -16.66 3.15
CA GLY A 249 34.77 -17.30 3.37
C GLY A 249 35.31 -16.86 4.72
N GLY A 250 35.45 -17.78 5.68
CA GLY A 250 35.89 -17.45 7.03
C GLY A 250 37.39 -17.66 7.25
N SER A 251 37.97 -16.96 8.24
CA SER A 251 39.05 -17.47 9.12
C SER A 251 39.40 -16.52 10.28
N THR A 252 39.23 -17.03 11.50
CA THR A 252 40.06 -16.87 12.71
C THR A 252 40.67 -15.51 13.13
N SER A 253 40.21 -15.09 14.32
CA SER A 253 40.68 -14.13 15.33
C SER A 253 42.19 -13.83 15.56
N SER A 254 42.50 -12.53 15.69
CA SER A 254 43.38 -11.87 16.72
C SER A 254 43.29 -10.33 16.59
N GLY A 255 43.65 -9.44 17.54
CA GLY A 255 44.00 -9.58 18.96
C GLY A 255 44.37 -8.24 19.65
N SER A 256 44.03 -8.10 20.95
CA SER A 256 44.56 -7.18 22.00
C SER A 256 44.84 -5.66 21.76
N SER A 257 43.89 -4.83 22.22
CA SER A 257 44.01 -3.74 23.23
C SER A 257 45.06 -2.58 23.19
N SER A 258 44.51 -1.35 23.39
CA SER A 258 45.00 -0.20 24.22
C SER A 258 45.62 1.05 23.55
N GLY A 259 45.16 2.26 23.92
CA GLY A 259 45.96 3.50 23.83
C GLY A 259 45.26 4.82 23.43
N SER A 260 44.81 5.58 24.44
CA SER A 260 44.17 6.93 24.41
C SER A 260 44.76 8.08 23.53
N THR A 261 43.85 9.01 23.16
CA THR A 261 43.99 10.49 22.96
C THR A 261 44.65 11.15 21.72
N THR A 262 43.79 11.84 20.93
CA THR A 262 43.95 13.17 20.24
C THR A 262 45.17 13.45 19.33
N SER A 263 45.07 14.05 18.12
CA SER A 263 44.00 14.87 17.51
C SER A 263 44.08 14.96 15.96
N SER A 264 42.93 15.22 15.33
CA SER A 264 42.71 16.00 14.08
C SER A 264 43.49 15.68 12.78
N SER A 265 42.85 14.92 11.89
CA SER A 265 42.69 15.14 10.42
C SER A 265 42.05 13.87 9.85
N GLY A 266 41.15 13.85 8.87
CA GLY A 266 40.59 14.89 8.00
C GLY A 266 40.14 14.18 6.71
N GLY A 267 38.83 14.13 6.43
CA GLY A 267 38.27 13.42 5.26
C GLY A 267 36.92 12.77 5.59
N GLY A 268 35.90 13.05 4.78
CA GLY A 268 34.53 12.60 5.03
C GLY A 268 34.30 11.12 4.69
N GLY A 269 33.61 10.41 5.58
CA GLY A 269 33.14 9.03 5.41
C GLY A 269 32.22 8.65 6.57
N GLY A 270 31.13 7.93 6.29
CA GLY A 270 30.05 7.65 7.26
C GLY A 270 30.43 6.64 8.35
N GLY A 271 31.17 7.07 9.37
CA GLY A 271 31.45 6.27 10.55
C GLY A 271 30.29 6.24 11.56
N ILE A 272 30.20 5.15 12.32
CA ILE A 272 29.26 4.98 13.43
C ILE A 272 30.08 4.79 14.71
N THR A 273 29.77 5.54 15.77
CA THR A 273 30.34 5.34 17.11
C THR A 273 29.27 4.82 18.04
N VAL A 274 29.56 3.79 18.82
CA VAL A 274 28.66 3.17 19.78
C VAL A 274 29.22 3.44 21.17
N ARG A 275 28.43 4.02 22.08
CA ARG A 275 28.87 4.31 23.46
C ARG A 275 28.19 3.33 24.41
N ALA A 276 28.98 2.49 25.07
CA ALA A 276 28.47 1.42 25.92
C ALA A 276 29.42 1.05 27.06
N ARG A 277 28.89 0.30 28.03
CA ARG A 277 29.66 -0.46 29.03
C ARG A 277 29.03 -1.82 29.29
N GLY A 278 29.88 -2.79 29.62
CA GLY A 278 29.46 -4.02 30.26
C GLY A 278 29.30 -3.81 31.76
N THR A 279 28.68 -4.76 32.45
CA THR A 279 28.58 -4.76 33.92
C THR A 279 29.80 -5.42 34.55
N ASN A 280 30.39 -6.41 33.87
CA ASN A 280 31.50 -7.23 34.37
C ASN A 280 32.83 -6.98 33.65
N GLY A 281 32.82 -6.45 32.43
CA GLY A 281 34.02 -6.08 31.67
C GLY A 281 34.43 -7.06 30.55
N ASP A 282 33.59 -8.09 30.31
CA ASP A 282 33.79 -9.13 29.30
C ASP A 282 32.61 -9.22 28.30
N GLU A 283 31.55 -8.42 28.49
CA GLU A 283 30.35 -8.44 27.65
C GLU A 283 30.64 -8.07 26.19
N ARG A 284 29.90 -8.68 25.25
CA ARG A 284 30.15 -8.59 23.81
C ARG A 284 28.96 -7.99 23.07
N ILE A 285 29.21 -6.90 22.33
CA ILE A 285 28.22 -6.35 21.37
C ILE A 285 28.74 -6.42 19.93
N SER A 286 27.81 -6.44 18.98
CA SER A 286 28.08 -6.39 17.55
C SER A 286 27.25 -5.29 16.89
N LEU A 287 27.91 -4.41 16.14
CA LEU A 287 27.22 -3.43 15.29
C LEU A 287 26.81 -4.12 14.00
N ARG A 288 25.52 -4.05 13.66
CA ARG A 288 24.95 -4.50 12.39
C ARG A 288 24.45 -3.32 11.58
N VAL A 289 24.66 -3.38 10.27
CA VAL A 289 24.16 -2.40 9.30
C VAL A 289 23.61 -3.17 8.10
N GLY A 290 22.36 -2.91 7.71
CA GLY A 290 21.69 -3.63 6.62
C GLY A 290 21.60 -5.15 6.88
N GLY A 291 21.46 -5.55 8.15
CA GLY A 291 21.43 -6.94 8.61
C GLY A 291 22.80 -7.64 8.74
N SER A 292 23.87 -7.06 8.20
CA SER A 292 25.23 -7.62 8.26
C SER A 292 26.01 -7.10 9.47
N ALA A 293 26.71 -7.97 10.20
CA ALA A 293 27.59 -7.55 11.29
C ALA A 293 28.87 -6.90 10.72
N VAL A 294 29.10 -5.63 11.06
CA VAL A 294 30.21 -4.81 10.52
C VAL A 294 31.33 -4.53 11.53
N ALA A 295 31.04 -4.66 12.82
CA ALA A 295 32.03 -4.59 13.90
C ALA A 295 31.56 -5.37 15.13
N SER A 296 32.49 -5.77 16.01
CA SER A 296 32.19 -6.40 17.30
C SER A 296 33.26 -6.03 18.33
N TRP A 297 32.84 -5.79 19.58
CA TRP A 297 33.72 -5.30 20.65
C TRP A 297 33.45 -6.04 21.97
N THR A 298 34.50 -6.14 22.80
CA THR A 298 34.39 -6.51 24.23
C THR A 298 34.32 -5.23 25.05
N LEU A 299 33.35 -5.13 25.96
CA LEU A 299 33.02 -3.93 26.69
C LEU A 299 33.69 -3.87 28.07
N SER A 300 34.31 -2.74 28.42
CA SER A 300 34.76 -2.47 29.79
C SER A 300 33.60 -2.15 30.76
N THR A 301 33.88 -2.21 32.07
CA THR A 301 32.94 -1.82 33.14
C THR A 301 32.68 -0.30 33.22
N SER A 302 33.54 0.51 32.61
CA SER A 302 33.34 1.94 32.40
C SER A 302 32.79 2.23 31.00
N ALA A 303 31.99 3.29 30.86
CA ALA A 303 31.44 3.72 29.57
C ALA A 303 32.56 4.19 28.64
N GLN A 304 32.68 3.54 27.49
CA GLN A 304 33.66 3.86 26.43
C GLN A 304 32.93 4.02 25.09
N SER A 305 33.60 4.68 24.15
CA SER A 305 33.11 4.87 22.78
C SER A 305 33.87 3.95 21.83
N TYR A 306 33.15 3.13 21.08
CA TYR A 306 33.67 2.14 20.14
C TYR A 306 33.27 2.55 18.72
N SER A 307 34.24 2.82 17.85
CA SER A 307 33.96 3.38 16.52
C SER A 307 34.17 2.36 15.41
N TYR A 308 33.25 2.35 14.45
CA TYR A 308 33.34 1.68 13.16
C TYR A 308 33.52 2.72 12.05
N THR A 309 34.51 2.50 11.18
CA THR A 309 34.77 3.35 10.01
C THR A 309 34.70 2.51 8.74
N GLY A 310 33.56 2.56 8.05
CA GLY A 310 33.33 1.87 6.79
C GLY A 310 32.01 2.28 6.15
N GLY A 311 31.84 2.02 4.85
CA GLY A 311 30.72 2.52 4.05
C GLY A 311 29.49 1.60 3.99
N ALA A 312 29.17 0.88 5.07
CA ALA A 312 27.95 0.06 5.10
C ALA A 312 26.70 0.95 5.18
N SER A 313 25.60 0.54 4.55
CA SER A 313 24.32 1.27 4.52
C SER A 313 23.12 0.37 4.78
N GLY A 314 22.08 0.91 5.42
CA GLY A 314 20.87 0.21 5.82
C GLY A 314 20.53 0.44 7.30
N ASP A 315 19.53 -0.30 7.80
CA ASP A 315 19.12 -0.29 9.21
C ASP A 315 20.30 -0.59 10.17
N ILE A 316 20.47 0.26 11.18
CA ILE A 316 21.53 0.14 12.20
C ILE A 316 20.97 -0.54 13.45
N GLN A 317 21.62 -1.63 13.85
CA GLN A 317 21.30 -2.35 15.08
C GLN A 317 22.55 -2.59 15.91
N VAL A 318 22.45 -2.45 17.22
CA VAL A 318 23.47 -2.94 18.17
C VAL A 318 22.93 -4.23 18.78
N GLU A 319 23.61 -5.34 18.50
CA GLU A 319 23.26 -6.69 18.98
C GLU A 319 24.07 -7.03 20.23
N PHE A 320 23.39 -7.48 21.28
CA PHE A 320 24.00 -8.14 22.44
C PHE A 320 23.75 -9.64 22.33
N THR A 321 24.82 -10.44 22.44
CA THR A 321 24.72 -11.89 22.62
C THR A 321 25.07 -12.22 24.06
N ASN A 322 24.05 -12.55 24.86
CA ASN A 322 24.22 -12.92 26.25
C ASN A 322 24.71 -14.38 26.33
N ASP A 323 25.98 -14.55 26.71
CA ASP A 323 26.72 -15.81 26.72
C ASP A 323 26.76 -16.51 28.10
N ALA A 324 26.10 -15.94 29.11
CA ALA A 324 25.90 -16.53 30.43
C ALA A 324 24.61 -16.02 31.10
N SER A 325 24.27 -16.50 32.30
CA SER A 325 23.15 -15.96 33.08
C SER A 325 23.60 -14.74 33.91
N GLY A 326 23.11 -13.54 33.58
CA GLY A 326 23.32 -12.33 34.40
C GLY A 326 24.44 -11.40 33.91
N ARG A 327 24.77 -11.43 32.62
CA ARG A 327 25.56 -10.37 31.96
C ARG A 327 24.59 -9.36 31.36
N ASP A 328 24.75 -8.10 31.75
CA ASP A 328 23.95 -6.96 31.28
C ASP A 328 24.86 -5.92 30.62
N VAL A 329 24.41 -5.35 29.51
CA VAL A 329 25.05 -4.21 28.83
C VAL A 329 24.22 -2.95 29.03
N ILE A 330 24.89 -1.82 29.28
CA ILE A 330 24.28 -0.50 29.23
C ILE A 330 24.82 0.19 27.97
N LEU A 331 23.94 0.39 27.00
CA LEU A 331 24.16 1.11 25.76
C LEU A 331 23.61 2.53 25.94
N ASP A 332 24.50 3.53 25.97
CA ASP A 332 24.19 4.94 26.22
C ASP A 332 23.58 5.54 24.93
N TYR A 333 24.34 5.52 23.83
CA TYR A 333 23.88 5.98 22.52
C TYR A 333 24.70 5.41 21.36
N ILE A 334 24.22 5.63 20.13
CA ILE A 334 25.10 5.69 18.96
C ILE A 334 25.28 7.13 18.47
N GLN A 335 26.40 7.42 17.83
CA GLN A 335 26.63 8.64 17.08
C GLN A 335 26.88 8.28 15.61
N VAL A 336 26.05 8.82 14.71
CA VAL A 336 26.09 8.57 13.26
C VAL A 336 25.70 9.84 12.53
N ASN A 337 26.35 10.14 11.40
CA ASN A 337 26.19 11.41 10.66
C ASN A 337 26.41 12.69 11.48
N GLY A 338 27.07 12.59 12.65
CA GLY A 338 27.27 13.67 13.61
C GLY A 338 26.19 13.80 14.67
N GLU A 339 25.05 13.10 14.52
CA GLU A 339 23.95 13.07 15.48
C GLU A 339 24.14 12.00 16.54
N THR A 340 23.78 12.32 17.79
CA THR A 340 23.60 11.33 18.86
C THR A 340 22.18 10.79 18.82
N ARG A 341 22.03 9.46 18.80
CA ARG A 341 20.75 8.73 18.91
C ARG A 341 20.78 7.94 20.22
N GLN A 342 20.05 8.43 21.21
CA GLN A 342 19.97 7.87 22.57
C GLN A 342 19.29 6.49 22.57
N ALA A 343 19.75 5.54 23.39
CA ALA A 343 19.17 4.19 23.42
C ALA A 343 17.82 4.12 24.16
N GLU A 344 17.64 4.96 25.17
CA GLU A 344 16.39 5.15 25.90
C GLU A 344 15.27 5.77 25.03
N ASP A 345 15.62 6.47 23.95
CA ASP A 345 14.64 6.97 22.97
C ASP A 345 14.23 5.91 21.92
N MET A 346 14.91 4.74 21.88
CA MET A 346 14.65 3.72 20.85
C MET A 346 13.54 2.75 21.26
N GLU A 347 12.46 2.72 20.46
CA GLU A 347 11.32 1.83 20.66
C GLU A 347 11.66 0.36 20.31
N TYR A 348 12.47 0.12 19.28
CA TYR A 348 12.85 -1.23 18.88
C TYR A 348 14.01 -1.76 19.72
N ASN A 349 13.67 -2.32 20.88
CA ASN A 349 14.60 -3.00 21.77
C ASN A 349 14.07 -4.41 22.08
N THR A 350 14.75 -5.44 21.55
CA THR A 350 14.43 -6.86 21.84
C THR A 350 15.32 -7.46 22.93
N SER A 351 16.28 -6.68 23.43
CA SER A 351 17.26 -7.10 24.44
C SER A 351 16.87 -6.76 25.88
N THR A 352 15.95 -5.83 26.10
CA THR A 352 15.44 -5.49 27.44
C THR A 352 14.54 -6.59 27.98
N TYR A 353 14.82 -7.03 29.21
CA TYR A 353 13.94 -7.89 29.98
C TYR A 353 12.93 -7.04 30.75
N ALA A 354 11.65 -7.20 30.44
CA ALA A 354 10.56 -6.58 31.19
C ALA A 354 9.32 -7.48 31.12
N ASN A 355 8.32 -7.24 31.97
CA ASN A 355 7.09 -8.04 32.04
C ASN A 355 7.29 -9.56 32.27
N GLY A 356 8.50 -9.98 32.70
CA GLY A 356 8.86 -11.37 32.94
C GLY A 356 9.51 -12.09 31.74
N GLU A 357 9.82 -11.39 30.64
CA GLU A 357 10.43 -11.98 29.46
C GLU A 357 11.43 -11.05 28.73
N CYS A 358 12.32 -11.66 27.95
CA CYS A 358 13.25 -10.97 27.05
C CYS A 358 12.50 -10.36 25.87
N GLY A 359 12.75 -9.08 25.56
CA GLY A 359 12.01 -8.33 24.54
C GLY A 359 10.64 -7.84 25.01
N GLY A 360 10.30 -8.04 26.29
CA GLY A 360 9.04 -7.60 26.89
C GLY A 360 8.96 -6.10 27.22
N GLY A 361 9.96 -5.29 26.83
CA GLY A 361 10.02 -3.85 27.10
C GLY A 361 10.86 -3.10 26.06
N SER A 362 10.64 -1.78 25.99
CA SER A 362 11.26 -0.84 25.05
C SER A 362 11.73 0.42 25.78
N TYR A 363 12.39 1.35 25.08
CA TYR A 363 12.85 2.64 25.62
C TYR A 363 13.81 2.48 26.82
N SER A 364 14.90 1.76 26.59
CA SER A 364 15.89 1.46 27.63
C SER A 364 17.30 1.32 27.08
N GLU A 365 18.26 1.91 27.78
CA GLU A 365 19.70 1.70 27.62
C GLU A 365 20.13 0.25 27.96
N THR A 366 19.32 -0.51 28.71
CA THR A 366 19.76 -1.77 29.30
C THR A 366 19.39 -3.00 28.46
N MET A 367 20.42 -3.70 28.01
CA MET A 367 20.34 -4.96 27.27
C MET A 367 20.59 -6.13 28.23
N HIS A 368 19.53 -6.84 28.60
CA HIS A 368 19.53 -7.94 29.56
C HIS A 368 19.61 -9.33 28.90
N CYS A 369 19.22 -9.42 27.63
CA CYS A 369 19.05 -10.67 26.91
C CYS A 369 19.70 -10.64 25.53
N ASN A 370 19.85 -11.83 24.93
CA ASN A 370 20.08 -11.96 23.49
C ASN A 370 19.05 -11.13 22.71
N GLY A 371 19.51 -10.14 21.94
CA GLY A 371 18.63 -9.22 21.23
C GLY A 371 19.37 -8.00 20.68
N VAL A 372 18.61 -7.07 20.13
CA VAL A 372 19.11 -5.84 19.49
C VAL A 372 18.41 -4.60 20.03
N ILE A 373 19.11 -3.46 19.99
CA ILE A 373 18.50 -2.13 19.93
C ILE A 373 18.69 -1.61 18.50
N GLY A 374 17.60 -1.25 17.83
CA GLY A 374 17.60 -0.62 16.51
C GLY A 374 17.60 0.90 16.61
N PHE A 375 18.39 1.55 15.77
CA PHE A 375 18.62 3.00 15.78
C PHE A 375 18.16 3.69 14.48
N GLY A 376 17.41 3.00 13.61
CA GLY A 376 17.03 3.48 12.28
C GLY A 376 18.18 3.36 11.27
N ASP A 377 17.97 3.88 10.06
CA ASP A 377 18.91 3.74 8.95
C ASP A 377 20.17 4.61 9.13
N THR A 378 21.26 4.17 8.51
CA THR A 378 22.43 5.01 8.18
C THR A 378 22.13 6.34 7.51
N THR A 379 21.02 6.48 6.78
CA THR A 379 20.61 7.75 6.16
C THR A 379 19.70 8.62 7.04
N ASP A 380 19.21 8.09 8.17
CA ASP A 380 18.26 8.81 9.01
C ASP A 380 18.91 10.02 9.70
N CYS A 381 18.08 11.03 9.98
CA CYS A 381 18.51 12.31 10.51
C CYS A 381 17.49 12.82 11.54
N PHE A 382 17.64 12.41 12.80
CA PHE A 382 16.68 12.60 13.88
C PHE A 382 16.63 14.05 14.40
N SER A 383 17.71 14.82 14.22
CA SER A 383 17.75 16.27 14.47
C SER A 383 17.37 17.11 13.25
N GLY A 384 17.27 16.49 12.07
CA GLY A 384 16.83 17.15 10.82
C GLY A 384 17.92 17.92 10.05
N SER A 385 19.20 17.81 10.41
CA SER A 385 20.31 18.37 9.62
C SER A 385 21.58 17.51 9.65
N CYS A 386 21.78 16.71 8.59
CA CYS A 386 22.89 15.76 8.47
C CYS A 386 23.73 16.04 7.22
N SER A 387 24.34 17.23 7.14
CA SER A 387 25.32 17.52 6.10
C SER A 387 26.41 18.50 6.55
N GLY A 388 27.59 17.94 6.86
CA GLY A 388 28.85 18.65 6.65
C GLY A 388 29.02 18.90 5.15
N SER A 389 28.50 20.03 4.67
CA SER A 389 28.34 20.30 3.24
C SER A 389 29.70 20.57 2.56
N SER A 390 29.96 19.89 1.45
CA SER A 390 31.12 20.15 0.59
C SER A 390 30.71 20.38 -0.88
N SER A 391 30.25 21.60 -1.18
CA SER A 391 30.40 22.17 -2.52
C SER A 391 30.55 23.70 -2.43
N THR A 392 31.64 24.19 -3.04
CA THR A 392 32.21 25.51 -2.82
C THR A 392 31.60 26.57 -3.75
N SER A 393 31.18 27.71 -3.22
CA SER A 393 31.53 29.04 -3.79
C SER A 393 31.09 30.22 -2.91
N SER A 394 32.07 31.03 -2.48
CA SER A 394 32.05 32.51 -2.31
C SER A 394 30.69 33.26 -2.26
N SER A 395 30.46 34.25 -1.38
CA SER A 395 31.42 35.03 -0.57
C SER A 395 30.71 36.00 0.41
N GLY A 396 31.28 36.16 1.62
CA GLY A 396 31.14 37.34 2.51
C GLY A 396 29.74 37.64 3.10
N GLY A 397 29.56 37.98 4.38
CA GLY A 397 30.48 38.16 5.50
C GLY A 397 29.84 39.08 6.55
N GLY A 398 30.18 38.96 7.84
CA GLY A 398 29.76 39.94 8.87
C GLY A 398 29.01 39.39 10.10
N SER A 399 29.79 38.91 11.08
CA SER A 399 29.75 39.25 12.50
C SER A 399 28.44 39.38 13.32
N THR A 400 28.46 38.67 14.46
CA THR A 400 28.05 39.09 15.84
C THR A 400 26.58 39.28 16.22
N GLY A 401 26.18 38.70 17.36
CA GLY A 401 25.00 39.10 18.13
C GLY A 401 24.49 38.00 19.08
N SER A 402 24.44 38.27 20.40
CA SER A 402 24.10 37.27 21.44
C SER A 402 22.65 37.34 21.92
N SER A 403 22.21 36.23 22.53
CA SER A 403 21.34 36.13 23.72
C SER A 403 19.84 36.51 23.67
N SER A 404 19.04 35.45 23.92
CA SER A 404 17.94 35.36 24.90
C SER A 404 16.53 35.91 24.64
N SER A 405 15.58 35.00 24.93
CA SER A 405 14.23 35.19 25.53
C SER A 405 13.04 35.62 24.67
N GLY A 406 12.02 34.75 24.69
CA GLY A 406 10.62 35.15 24.94
C GLY A 406 9.76 35.57 23.73
N GLY A 407 8.75 34.75 23.41
CA GLY A 407 7.65 35.15 22.52
C GLY A 407 7.14 34.00 21.67
N GLY A 408 5.94 33.48 21.98
CA GLY A 408 5.29 32.49 21.13
C GLY A 408 4.65 33.14 19.90
N SER A 409 4.60 32.41 18.77
CA SER A 409 3.65 32.67 17.69
C SER A 409 3.43 31.46 16.81
N SER A 410 2.19 31.39 16.34
CA SER A 410 1.52 30.37 15.53
C SER A 410 2.30 29.73 14.39
N SER A 411 2.16 28.41 14.32
CA SER A 411 1.90 27.61 13.11
C SER A 411 1.97 28.33 11.75
N SER A 412 3.00 28.01 10.95
CA SER A 412 2.84 27.83 9.50
C SER A 412 4.01 27.05 8.90
N GLY A 413 3.71 26.06 8.05
CA GLY A 413 4.64 25.66 6.98
C GLY A 413 5.84 24.77 7.32
N GLY A 414 5.70 23.76 8.18
CA GLY A 414 6.53 22.56 8.00
C GLY A 414 6.16 21.94 6.65
N ASN A 415 7.08 21.89 5.68
CA ASN A 415 6.79 21.41 4.33
C ASN A 415 6.47 19.91 4.34
N CYS A 416 5.17 19.59 4.36
CA CYS A 416 4.67 18.23 4.23
C CYS A 416 5.11 17.63 2.89
N SER A 417 5.80 16.49 2.91
CA SER A 417 6.18 15.72 1.71
C SER A 417 4.96 15.11 1.01
N GLY A 418 3.85 14.99 1.75
CA GLY A 418 2.55 14.56 1.26
C GLY A 418 1.45 14.72 2.31
N TYR A 419 0.22 14.48 1.90
CA TYR A 419 -0.97 14.59 2.74
C TYR A 419 -1.73 13.26 2.78
N VAL A 420 -2.31 12.93 3.92
CA VAL A 420 -3.11 11.71 4.13
C VAL A 420 -4.48 12.05 4.70
N GLY A 421 -5.50 11.30 4.30
CA GLY A 421 -6.88 11.46 4.74
C GLY A 421 -7.09 10.67 6.02
N ILE A 422 -6.97 11.34 7.16
CA ILE A 422 -7.34 10.79 8.46
C ILE A 422 -8.86 10.92 8.57
N THR A 423 -9.58 9.80 8.63
CA THR A 423 -11.05 9.83 8.58
C THR A 423 -11.70 8.88 9.58
N PHE A 424 -12.87 9.29 10.07
CA PHE A 424 -13.65 8.55 11.05
C PHE A 424 -15.12 8.45 10.62
N ASP A 425 -15.67 7.25 10.68
CA ASP A 425 -17.05 6.93 10.33
C ASP A 425 -17.94 6.83 11.58
N ASP A 426 -19.24 6.71 11.33
CA ASP A 426 -20.35 6.49 12.28
C ASP A 426 -20.68 7.59 13.32
N GLY A 427 -19.74 8.45 13.67
CA GLY A 427 -19.94 9.49 14.69
C GLY A 427 -20.99 10.57 14.35
N PRO A 428 -21.21 11.54 15.25
CA PRO A 428 -20.60 11.67 16.58
C PRO A 428 -21.25 10.78 17.64
N GLY A 429 -20.44 10.29 18.59
CA GLY A 429 -20.85 9.49 19.75
C GLY A 429 -20.32 10.02 21.09
N ASN A 430 -20.36 9.18 22.12
CA ASN A 430 -19.97 9.58 23.49
C ASN A 430 -18.47 9.88 23.66
N TYR A 431 -17.61 9.31 22.81
CA TYR A 431 -16.16 9.44 22.93
C TYR A 431 -15.53 10.46 21.97
N THR A 432 -16.32 11.03 21.06
CA THR A 432 -15.89 12.01 20.05
C THR A 432 -15.09 13.17 20.63
N ASN A 433 -15.50 13.71 21.78
CA ASN A 433 -14.76 14.80 22.42
C ASN A 433 -13.38 14.38 22.95
N THR A 434 -13.23 13.15 23.43
CA THR A 434 -11.93 12.58 23.83
C THR A 434 -11.04 12.35 22.62
N LEU A 435 -11.61 11.87 21.51
CA LEU A 435 -10.91 11.71 20.22
C LEU A 435 -10.45 13.07 19.66
N ILE A 436 -11.32 14.08 19.62
CA ILE A 436 -10.98 15.46 19.21
C ILE A 436 -9.82 16.01 20.04
N ASN A 437 -9.82 15.79 21.35
CA ASN A 437 -8.72 16.23 22.21
C ASN A 437 -7.41 15.49 21.89
N ALA A 438 -7.45 14.18 21.66
CA ALA A 438 -6.27 13.40 21.25
C ALA A 438 -5.71 13.88 19.89
N LEU A 439 -6.57 14.19 18.92
CA LEU A 439 -6.18 14.72 17.61
C LEU A 439 -5.49 16.10 17.73
N LYS A 440 -6.06 17.00 18.56
CA LYS A 440 -5.46 18.32 18.84
C LYS A 440 -4.10 18.21 19.50
N THR A 441 -3.98 17.45 20.60
CA THR A 441 -2.74 17.29 21.36
C THR A 441 -1.59 16.74 20.50
N ASN A 442 -1.89 15.90 19.52
CA ASN A 442 -0.88 15.29 18.65
C ASN A 442 -0.63 16.04 17.32
N ASN A 443 -1.27 17.20 17.11
CA ASN A 443 -1.25 17.97 15.87
C ASN A 443 -1.66 17.15 14.62
N LEU A 444 -2.68 16.28 14.77
CA LEU A 444 -3.18 15.42 13.69
C LEU A 444 -4.49 15.98 13.10
N THR A 445 -4.41 17.14 12.47
CA THR A 445 -5.55 17.87 11.88
C THR A 445 -5.14 18.55 10.56
N PRO A 446 -6.06 18.73 9.59
CA PRO A 446 -7.48 18.41 9.64
C PRO A 446 -7.79 16.93 9.41
N VAL A 447 -8.92 16.47 9.95
CA VAL A 447 -9.49 15.13 9.68
C VAL A 447 -10.79 15.24 8.88
N THR A 448 -11.37 14.12 8.44
CA THR A 448 -12.70 14.08 7.79
C THR A 448 -13.64 13.16 8.56
N TRP A 449 -14.81 13.67 8.93
CA TRP A 449 -15.84 12.96 9.69
C TRP A 449 -16.97 12.52 8.75
N PHE A 450 -17.16 11.23 8.57
CA PHE A 450 -18.31 10.69 7.84
C PHE A 450 -19.41 10.37 8.85
N VAL A 451 -20.31 11.33 9.06
CA VAL A 451 -21.31 11.26 10.14
C VAL A 451 -22.62 10.63 9.69
N GLN A 452 -23.27 9.90 10.59
CA GLN A 452 -24.64 9.45 10.38
C GLN A 452 -25.64 10.59 10.64
N GLY A 453 -26.63 10.73 9.76
CA GLY A 453 -27.66 11.77 9.86
C GLY A 453 -28.41 11.78 11.20
N GLN A 454 -28.68 10.60 11.76
CA GLN A 454 -29.42 10.45 13.02
C GLN A 454 -28.70 10.98 14.27
N TYR A 455 -27.36 10.98 14.29
CA TYR A 455 -26.58 11.47 15.44
C TYR A 455 -26.23 12.95 15.35
N ILE A 456 -26.10 13.48 14.13
CA ILE A 456 -25.80 14.89 13.92
C ILE A 456 -27.06 15.78 13.88
N GLN A 457 -28.26 15.23 13.61
CA GLN A 457 -29.50 16.03 13.53
C GLN A 457 -29.75 16.84 14.82
N GLY A 458 -29.78 18.18 14.69
CA GLY A 458 -30.02 19.10 15.81
C GLY A 458 -28.85 19.27 16.79
N ASN A 459 -27.74 18.55 16.59
CA ASN A 459 -26.60 18.56 17.50
C ASN A 459 -25.52 19.60 17.08
N SER A 460 -25.89 20.87 17.09
CA SER A 460 -24.99 21.96 16.68
C SER A 460 -23.73 22.10 17.55
N SER A 461 -23.76 21.64 18.80
CA SER A 461 -22.59 21.62 19.68
C SER A 461 -21.55 20.61 19.19
N ALA A 462 -21.96 19.35 18.93
CA ALA A 462 -21.06 18.35 18.37
C ALA A 462 -20.54 18.76 16.98
N ALA A 463 -21.40 19.36 16.14
CA ALA A 463 -20.98 19.87 14.83
C ALA A 463 -19.87 20.93 14.94
N GLN A 464 -19.99 21.88 15.87
CA GLN A 464 -18.94 22.87 16.15
C GLN A 464 -17.64 22.22 16.67
N GLN A 465 -17.75 21.18 17.51
CA GLN A 465 -16.60 20.45 18.02
C GLN A 465 -15.86 19.70 16.89
N LEU A 466 -16.58 18.95 16.05
CA LEU A 466 -16.05 18.26 14.87
C LEU A 466 -15.39 19.23 13.88
N MET A 467 -16.04 20.35 13.58
CA MET A 467 -15.52 21.40 12.70
C MET A 467 -14.28 22.12 13.27
N SER A 468 -14.03 22.07 14.58
CA SER A 468 -12.82 22.64 15.18
C SER A 468 -11.53 21.87 14.83
N VAL A 469 -11.63 20.71 14.16
CA VAL A 469 -10.51 19.84 13.78
C VAL A 469 -10.63 19.19 12.39
N GLY A 470 -11.73 19.38 11.65
CA GLY A 470 -11.95 18.65 10.41
C GLY A 470 -13.20 19.05 9.62
N GLU A 471 -13.40 18.38 8.48
CA GLU A 471 -14.57 18.56 7.61
C GLU A 471 -15.65 17.50 7.92
N ILE A 472 -16.93 17.89 7.94
CA ILE A 472 -18.07 16.96 8.13
C ILE A 472 -18.62 16.55 6.76
N GLN A 473 -18.83 15.25 6.56
CA GLN A 473 -19.24 14.61 5.32
C GLN A 473 -20.31 13.52 5.58
N ASN A 474 -20.90 12.97 4.51
CA ASN A 474 -22.14 12.18 4.59
C ASN A 474 -21.87 10.66 4.69
N HIS A 475 -22.47 9.99 5.69
CA HIS A 475 -22.40 8.54 5.89
C HIS A 475 -23.77 7.84 5.97
N SER A 476 -24.75 8.31 5.19
CA SER A 476 -26.16 7.88 5.26
C SER A 476 -26.87 8.25 6.58
N TRP A 477 -28.17 7.94 6.69
CA TRP A 477 -28.99 8.39 7.82
C TRP A 477 -28.72 7.58 9.09
N ASN A 478 -28.70 6.25 8.97
CA ASN A 478 -28.66 5.31 10.10
C ASN A 478 -27.89 4.02 9.79
N HIS A 479 -26.83 4.14 8.97
CA HIS A 479 -25.94 3.05 8.56
C HIS A 479 -26.62 1.74 8.08
N PRO A 480 -27.61 1.78 7.17
CA PRO A 480 -28.17 0.56 6.58
C PRO A 480 -27.24 -0.03 5.51
N ASP A 481 -27.27 -1.36 5.35
CA ASP A 481 -26.80 -1.97 4.11
C ASP A 481 -27.77 -1.62 2.96
N MET A 482 -27.31 -0.75 2.07
CA MET A 482 -28.06 -0.27 0.92
C MET A 482 -27.79 -1.05 -0.38
N SER A 483 -27.10 -2.19 -0.32
CA SER A 483 -26.81 -3.03 -1.50
C SER A 483 -28.07 -3.48 -2.24
N SER A 484 -29.18 -3.69 -1.51
CA SER A 484 -30.50 -4.08 -2.02
C SER A 484 -31.52 -2.93 -2.12
N TYR A 485 -31.12 -1.70 -1.77
CA TYR A 485 -32.05 -0.56 -1.75
C TYR A 485 -32.37 -0.06 -3.16
N SER A 486 -33.62 0.37 -3.35
CA SER A 486 -34.00 1.11 -4.56
C SER A 486 -33.34 2.50 -4.59
N TYR A 487 -33.20 3.08 -5.79
CA TYR A 487 -32.63 4.41 -5.98
C TYR A 487 -33.27 5.48 -5.07
N SER A 488 -34.59 5.48 -4.89
CA SER A 488 -35.28 6.44 -4.03
C SER A 488 -34.98 6.25 -2.54
N GLN A 489 -34.80 5.01 -2.07
CA GLN A 489 -34.40 4.72 -0.68
C GLN A 489 -32.95 5.17 -0.42
N VAL A 490 -32.06 5.04 -1.41
CA VAL A 490 -30.68 5.56 -1.28
C VAL A 490 -30.66 7.09 -1.30
N VAL A 491 -31.47 7.73 -2.17
CA VAL A 491 -31.62 9.19 -2.18
C VAL A 491 -32.12 9.71 -0.83
N ASP A 492 -33.12 9.08 -0.21
CA ASP A 492 -33.63 9.47 1.12
C ASP A 492 -32.51 9.49 2.18
N GLN A 493 -31.75 8.40 2.25
CA GLN A 493 -30.64 8.19 3.18
C GLN A 493 -29.54 9.25 3.07
N ILE A 494 -29.17 9.61 1.83
CA ILE A 494 -28.15 10.63 1.56
C ILE A 494 -28.72 12.03 1.78
N SER A 495 -29.89 12.36 1.22
CA SER A 495 -30.49 13.69 1.27
C SER A 495 -30.82 14.14 2.69
N ARG A 496 -31.40 13.26 3.52
CA ARG A 496 -31.73 13.59 4.93
C ARG A 496 -30.48 13.88 5.76
N THR A 497 -29.40 13.15 5.50
CA THR A 497 -28.11 13.37 6.18
C THR A 497 -27.47 14.68 5.75
N THR A 498 -27.50 15.01 4.46
CA THR A 498 -27.09 16.31 3.93
C THR A 498 -27.91 17.46 4.55
N GLN A 499 -29.22 17.29 4.73
CA GLN A 499 -30.08 18.27 5.41
C GLN A 499 -29.72 18.41 6.89
N ALA A 500 -29.49 17.31 7.62
CA ALA A 500 -29.09 17.34 9.03
C ALA A 500 -27.76 18.07 9.24
N ILE A 501 -26.74 17.77 8.42
CA ILE A 501 -25.41 18.42 8.46
C ILE A 501 -25.53 19.93 8.20
N ARG A 502 -26.32 20.35 7.19
CA ARG A 502 -26.59 21.77 6.94
C ARG A 502 -27.40 22.43 8.08
N GLY A 503 -28.35 21.71 8.66
CA GLY A 503 -29.22 22.19 9.73
C GLY A 503 -28.50 22.53 11.04
N VAL A 504 -27.35 21.88 11.30
CA VAL A 504 -26.47 22.23 12.43
C VAL A 504 -25.45 23.32 12.12
N GLY A 505 -25.50 23.93 10.93
CA GLY A 505 -24.62 25.02 10.52
C GLY A 505 -23.26 24.58 9.95
N ALA A 506 -23.08 23.30 9.63
CA ALA A 506 -21.91 22.83 8.91
C ALA A 506 -22.06 23.07 7.39
N PRO A 507 -20.95 23.19 6.63
CA PRO A 507 -20.98 23.23 5.17
C PRO A 507 -21.72 22.02 4.58
N SER A 508 -22.34 22.20 3.41
CA SER A 508 -22.88 21.07 2.65
C SER A 508 -21.79 20.03 2.38
N PRO A 509 -22.04 18.74 2.63
CA PRO A 509 -21.12 17.68 2.23
C PRO A 509 -20.77 17.75 0.75
N THR A 510 -19.54 17.35 0.42
CA THR A 510 -19.08 17.11 -0.97
C THR A 510 -18.64 15.66 -1.17
N LEU A 511 -18.48 14.91 -0.08
CA LEU A 511 -18.11 13.50 -0.07
C LEU A 511 -19.24 12.68 0.54
N TYR A 512 -19.39 11.47 0.02
CA TYR A 512 -20.24 10.43 0.56
C TYR A 512 -19.44 9.13 0.65
N ARG A 513 -19.42 8.54 1.85
CA ARG A 513 -18.90 7.19 2.08
C ARG A 513 -20.08 6.27 2.42
N PRO A 514 -20.26 5.14 1.73
CA PRO A 514 -21.33 4.21 2.06
C PRO A 514 -21.03 3.40 3.31
N PRO A 515 -22.06 3.07 4.11
CA PRO A 515 -22.00 1.98 5.08
C PRO A 515 -21.39 0.71 4.49
N TYR A 516 -20.54 0.03 5.27
CA TYR A 516 -19.83 -1.20 4.88
C TYR A 516 -18.93 -1.09 3.63
N GLY A 517 -18.71 0.11 3.08
CA GLY A 517 -18.04 0.29 1.79
C GLY A 517 -18.87 -0.18 0.58
N ASN A 518 -20.17 -0.43 0.76
CA ASN A 518 -21.01 -1.11 -0.23
C ASN A 518 -21.29 -0.26 -1.47
N ASN A 519 -21.24 -0.93 -2.64
CA ASN A 519 -21.32 -0.29 -3.95
C ASN A 519 -22.42 -0.92 -4.81
N SER A 520 -23.35 -0.12 -5.31
CA SER A 520 -24.38 -0.53 -6.27
C SER A 520 -24.64 0.60 -7.27
N THR A 521 -25.24 0.27 -8.43
CA THR A 521 -25.61 1.27 -9.44
C THR A 521 -26.54 2.35 -8.87
N ALA A 522 -27.47 1.95 -8.00
CA ALA A 522 -28.38 2.88 -7.31
C ALA A 522 -27.61 3.85 -6.41
N ILE A 523 -26.60 3.37 -5.68
CA ILE A 523 -25.73 4.21 -4.84
C ILE A 523 -24.90 5.17 -5.69
N GLN A 524 -24.20 4.68 -6.73
CA GLN A 524 -23.39 5.54 -7.59
C GLN A 524 -24.22 6.66 -8.25
N GLN A 525 -25.40 6.32 -8.78
CA GLN A 525 -26.31 7.30 -9.39
C GLN A 525 -26.85 8.30 -8.36
N ALA A 526 -27.29 7.86 -7.18
CA ALA A 526 -27.83 8.74 -6.15
C ALA A 526 -26.78 9.73 -5.63
N VAL A 527 -25.53 9.27 -5.49
CA VAL A 527 -24.39 10.09 -5.06
C VAL A 527 -24.02 11.12 -6.13
N GLN A 528 -23.88 10.69 -7.39
CA GLN A 528 -23.57 11.58 -8.51
C GLN A 528 -24.66 12.64 -8.73
N ASN A 529 -25.95 12.25 -8.67
CA ASN A 529 -27.08 13.17 -8.86
C ASN A 529 -27.22 14.21 -7.74
N GLN A 530 -26.68 13.95 -6.56
CA GLN A 530 -26.62 14.90 -5.44
C GLN A 530 -25.32 15.74 -5.43
N GLY A 531 -24.48 15.63 -6.46
CA GLY A 531 -23.23 16.39 -6.57
C GLY A 531 -22.14 15.95 -5.60
N LEU A 532 -22.27 14.74 -5.02
CA LEU A 532 -21.32 14.18 -4.06
C LEU A 532 -20.33 13.26 -4.76
N ARG A 533 -19.12 13.15 -4.21
CA ARG A 533 -18.17 12.09 -4.57
C ARG A 533 -18.42 10.83 -3.76
N TYR A 534 -18.58 9.69 -4.42
CA TYR A 534 -18.45 8.38 -3.80
C TYR A 534 -16.98 8.12 -3.39
N ILE A 535 -16.73 7.82 -2.12
CA ILE A 535 -15.38 7.54 -1.62
C ILE A 535 -15.38 6.41 -0.58
N THR A 536 -14.31 5.61 -0.57
CA THR A 536 -14.02 4.59 0.44
C THR A 536 -12.72 4.95 1.18
N TRP A 537 -11.81 4.00 1.36
CA TRP A 537 -10.50 4.14 1.97
C TRP A 537 -9.48 3.30 1.18
N ASP A 538 -8.20 3.64 1.30
CA ASP A 538 -7.08 2.83 0.82
C ASP A 538 -6.56 1.88 1.92
N VAL A 539 -6.68 2.30 3.18
CA VAL A 539 -6.22 1.58 4.37
C VAL A 539 -7.41 1.38 5.31
N ASP A 540 -7.63 0.14 5.74
CA ASP A 540 -8.60 -0.22 6.77
C ASP A 540 -7.85 -0.40 8.10
N SER A 541 -8.18 0.38 9.13
CA SER A 541 -7.52 0.24 10.43
C SER A 541 -7.91 -1.02 11.19
N ARG A 542 -9.05 -1.65 10.83
CA ARG A 542 -9.67 -2.77 11.55
C ARG A 542 -10.00 -2.48 13.02
N ASP A 543 -10.12 -1.21 13.41
CA ASP A 543 -10.56 -0.84 14.75
C ASP A 543 -11.95 -1.41 15.11
N TRP A 544 -12.85 -1.45 14.12
CA TRP A 544 -14.16 -2.11 14.18
C TRP A 544 -14.11 -3.64 14.32
N ASP A 545 -13.01 -4.27 13.92
CA ASP A 545 -12.78 -5.73 13.92
C ASP A 545 -11.86 -6.13 15.10
N GLY A 546 -11.82 -5.30 16.15
CA GLY A 546 -11.13 -5.57 17.40
C GLY A 546 -9.62 -5.31 17.41
N ALA A 547 -9.06 -4.65 16.39
CA ALA A 547 -7.64 -4.34 16.30
C ALA A 547 -7.12 -3.57 17.55
N SER A 548 -5.92 -3.93 18.01
CA SER A 548 -5.20 -3.19 19.06
C SER A 548 -4.81 -1.79 18.61
N SER A 549 -4.52 -0.89 19.55
CA SER A 549 -3.99 0.44 19.23
C SER A 549 -2.69 0.40 18.40
N SER A 550 -1.84 -0.60 18.62
CA SER A 550 -0.63 -0.81 17.82
C SER A 550 -0.95 -1.33 16.42
N GLN A 551 -1.98 -2.17 16.24
CA GLN A 551 -2.44 -2.61 14.91
C GLN A 551 -3.09 -1.47 14.12
N ILE A 552 -3.90 -0.63 14.77
CA ILE A 552 -4.51 0.58 14.19
C ILE A 552 -3.41 1.58 13.77
N ALA A 553 -2.40 1.80 14.63
CA ALA A 553 -1.25 2.64 14.30
C ALA A 553 -0.39 2.06 13.16
N ALA A 554 -0.15 0.75 13.16
CA ALA A 554 0.56 0.05 12.09
C ALA A 554 -0.20 0.11 10.75
N ALA A 555 -1.55 0.07 10.76
CA ALA A 555 -2.35 0.30 9.57
C ALA A 555 -2.15 1.73 9.04
N ALA A 556 -2.24 2.77 9.89
CA ALA A 556 -1.91 4.14 9.47
C ALA A 556 -0.43 4.32 9.02
N GLY A 557 0.47 3.47 9.52
CA GLY A 557 1.84 3.30 9.04
C GLY A 557 1.95 2.90 7.56
N GLN A 558 0.88 2.38 6.96
CA GLN A 558 0.82 2.02 5.53
C GLN A 558 0.43 3.20 4.62
N LEU A 559 -0.16 4.28 5.17
CA LEU A 559 -0.66 5.41 4.39
C LEU A 559 0.44 6.09 3.59
N GLN A 560 0.22 6.27 2.29
CA GLN A 560 1.07 7.04 1.38
C GLN A 560 0.40 8.39 1.02
N ASN A 561 1.16 9.30 0.41
CA ASN A 561 0.63 10.59 -0.06
C ASN A 561 -0.63 10.40 -0.93
N GLY A 562 -1.68 11.14 -0.62
CA GLY A 562 -2.99 11.07 -1.26
C GLY A 562 -3.94 10.00 -0.70
N GLN A 563 -3.48 9.05 0.11
CA GLN A 563 -4.30 7.93 0.59
C GLN A 563 -5.16 8.27 1.81
N VAL A 564 -6.22 7.49 2.01
CA VAL A 564 -7.25 7.68 3.04
C VAL A 564 -7.36 6.44 3.94
N ILE A 565 -7.42 6.63 5.26
CA ILE A 565 -7.63 5.54 6.25
C ILE A 565 -9.06 5.56 6.81
N LEU A 566 -9.67 4.38 6.95
CA LEU A 566 -10.90 4.16 7.72
C LEU A 566 -10.59 3.90 9.20
N MET A 567 -11.25 4.65 10.07
CA MET A 567 -11.39 4.45 11.53
C MET A 567 -12.84 4.81 11.92
N HIS A 568 -13.24 4.63 13.18
CA HIS A 568 -14.62 4.86 13.64
C HIS A 568 -14.71 5.74 14.90
N ASP A 569 -15.85 6.44 15.07
CA ASP A 569 -16.13 7.41 16.15
C ASP A 569 -17.41 7.09 16.96
N HIS A 570 -18.10 5.97 16.68
CA HIS A 570 -19.32 5.57 17.40
C HIS A 570 -19.21 4.26 18.21
N ASP A 571 -18.34 3.33 17.82
CA ASP A 571 -18.03 2.11 18.57
C ASP A 571 -16.51 1.83 18.53
N TYR A 572 -15.98 1.01 19.46
CA TYR A 572 -14.55 0.58 19.56
C TYR A 572 -13.48 1.62 19.97
N HIS A 573 -13.88 2.86 20.23
CA HIS A 573 -13.08 4.08 20.42
C HIS A 573 -11.77 4.01 21.23
N THR A 574 -11.73 3.34 22.39
CA THR A 574 -10.56 3.46 23.30
C THR A 574 -9.28 2.99 22.62
N ARG A 575 -9.37 2.01 21.72
CA ARG A 575 -8.21 1.53 20.97
C ARG A 575 -7.78 2.52 19.89
N THR A 576 -8.74 3.11 19.17
CA THR A 576 -8.51 4.14 18.14
C THR A 576 -7.93 5.42 18.75
N ILE A 577 -8.48 5.91 19.87
CA ILE A 577 -8.00 7.07 20.62
C ILE A 577 -6.56 6.85 21.09
N ASN A 578 -6.25 5.69 21.67
CA ASN A 578 -4.91 5.34 22.13
C ASN A 578 -3.91 5.14 20.96
N ALA A 579 -4.38 4.93 19.73
CA ALA A 579 -3.52 4.85 18.54
C ALA A 579 -3.09 6.23 18.02
N ILE A 580 -3.88 7.28 18.25
CA ILE A 580 -3.64 8.64 17.70
C ILE A 580 -2.20 9.16 17.90
N PRO A 581 -1.55 9.03 19.07
CA PRO A 581 -0.17 9.48 19.24
C PRO A 581 0.83 8.76 18.31
N ALA A 582 0.71 7.44 18.20
CA ALA A 582 1.56 6.62 17.34
C ALA A 582 1.27 6.88 15.85
N ILE A 583 0.00 7.09 15.46
CA ILE A 583 -0.39 7.52 14.11
C ILE A 583 0.27 8.85 13.75
N ALA A 584 0.16 9.85 14.64
CA ALA A 584 0.71 11.17 14.39
C ALA A 584 2.24 11.19 14.34
N SER A 585 2.90 10.42 15.21
CA SER A 585 4.35 10.23 15.18
C SER A 585 4.79 9.53 13.89
N GLY A 586 4.15 8.41 13.55
CA GLY A 586 4.44 7.61 12.35
C GLY A 586 4.12 8.31 11.02
N LEU A 587 3.28 9.34 11.00
CA LEU A 587 3.09 10.20 9.83
C LEU A 587 4.17 11.27 9.75
N ARG A 588 4.47 11.94 10.88
CA ARG A 588 5.49 12.98 10.98
C ARG A 588 6.89 12.48 10.61
N SER A 589 7.26 11.28 11.06
CA SER A 589 8.55 10.65 10.70
C SER A 589 8.70 10.36 9.21
N ARG A 590 7.58 10.24 8.48
CA ARG A 590 7.54 10.07 7.01
C ARG A 590 7.31 11.38 6.25
N GLY A 591 7.30 12.53 6.95
CA GLY A 591 6.99 13.86 6.40
C GLY A 591 5.53 14.03 5.95
N LEU A 592 4.65 13.07 6.25
CA LEU A 592 3.25 13.10 5.87
C LEU A 592 2.42 13.89 6.90
N CYS A 593 1.51 14.70 6.40
CA CYS A 593 0.59 15.50 7.21
C CYS A 593 -0.85 15.03 7.05
N ALA A 594 -1.69 15.27 8.06
CA ALA A 594 -3.14 15.16 7.87
C ALA A 594 -3.61 16.22 6.85
N GLY A 595 -4.49 15.83 5.93
CA GLY A 595 -4.96 16.69 4.84
C GLY A 595 -6.44 16.54 4.58
N ARG A 596 -7.00 17.52 3.88
CA ARG A 596 -8.40 17.48 3.43
C ARG A 596 -8.54 16.57 2.23
N ILE A 597 -9.70 15.96 2.04
CA ILE A 597 -9.97 15.14 0.85
C ILE A 597 -10.56 16.03 -0.24
N ASP A 598 -9.96 16.01 -1.43
CA ASP A 598 -10.48 16.72 -2.60
C ASP A 598 -11.64 15.95 -3.24
N PRO A 599 -12.85 16.53 -3.38
CA PRO A 599 -13.99 15.85 -4.00
C PRO A 599 -13.82 15.56 -5.50
N ASN A 600 -12.86 16.19 -6.19
CA ASN A 600 -12.60 15.91 -7.61
C ASN A 600 -11.76 14.63 -7.80
N THR A 601 -10.74 14.42 -6.97
CA THR A 601 -9.81 13.28 -7.06
C THR A 601 -10.09 12.15 -6.05
N GLY A 602 -10.75 12.46 -4.93
CA GLY A 602 -10.90 11.54 -3.80
C GLY A 602 -9.60 11.27 -3.05
N ARG A 603 -8.58 12.11 -3.27
CA ARG A 603 -7.26 12.00 -2.65
C ARG A 603 -7.09 13.06 -1.58
N ALA A 604 -6.29 12.73 -0.58
CA ALA A 604 -5.88 13.69 0.44
C ALA A 604 -4.92 14.72 -0.16
N VAL A 605 -5.17 15.99 0.13
CA VAL A 605 -4.41 17.14 -0.37
C VAL A 605 -4.17 18.13 0.76
N ALA A 606 -3.33 19.13 0.48
CA ALA A 606 -3.06 20.20 1.43
C ALA A 606 -4.36 20.88 1.91
N PRO A 607 -4.49 21.19 3.21
CA PRO A 607 -5.56 22.05 3.70
C PRO A 607 -5.56 23.37 2.94
N SER A 608 -6.73 23.84 2.52
CA SER A 608 -6.89 25.09 1.79
C SER A 608 -6.46 26.28 2.66
N GLY A 609 -5.24 26.75 2.43
CA GLY A 609 -4.53 27.73 3.25
C GLY A 609 -3.02 27.81 2.97
N SER A 610 -2.42 26.77 2.36
CA SER A 610 -1.01 26.77 1.96
C SER A 610 -0.82 27.13 0.47
N THR A 611 -0.97 28.42 0.13
CA THR A 611 -0.61 28.93 -1.22
C THR A 611 0.85 29.36 -1.28
N SER A 612 1.73 28.49 -1.77
CA SER A 612 3.01 28.89 -2.36
C SER A 612 2.77 29.35 -3.80
N SER A 613 2.52 30.65 -3.97
CA SER A 613 2.28 31.26 -5.28
C SER A 613 3.55 31.32 -6.13
N SER A 614 3.62 30.51 -7.19
CA SER A 614 4.63 30.68 -8.25
C SER A 614 4.29 31.90 -9.11
N SER A 615 4.89 33.04 -8.80
CA SER A 615 4.70 34.28 -9.54
C SER A 615 5.45 34.29 -10.88
N SER A 616 4.73 34.13 -12.00
CA SER A 616 5.17 34.63 -13.30
C SER A 616 4.81 36.11 -13.40
N GLY A 617 5.77 37.00 -13.25
CA GLY A 617 5.54 38.45 -13.19
C GLY A 617 5.30 39.10 -14.56
N GLY A 618 4.61 40.24 -14.57
CA GLY A 618 4.54 41.13 -15.74
C GLY A 618 3.36 42.11 -15.74
N GLY A 619 3.64 43.40 -15.49
CA GLY A 619 2.82 44.51 -16.00
C GLY A 619 1.77 45.09 -15.05
N SER A 620 2.15 46.15 -14.32
CA SER A 620 1.21 47.06 -13.65
C SER A 620 0.46 47.94 -14.66
N THR A 621 -0.82 48.22 -14.42
CA THR A 621 -1.34 49.61 -14.33
C THR A 621 -2.72 49.64 -13.68
N SER A 622 -2.98 50.72 -12.94
CA SER A 622 -4.27 51.02 -12.30
C SER A 622 -5.21 51.77 -13.25
N SER A 623 -6.53 51.65 -13.04
CA SER A 623 -7.36 52.76 -12.52
C SER A 623 -8.87 52.67 -12.87
N THR A 624 -9.66 53.19 -11.93
CA THR A 624 -11.00 53.80 -12.05
C THR A 624 -12.22 53.07 -12.62
N SER A 625 -13.28 53.15 -11.81
CA SER A 625 -14.71 52.97 -12.10
C SER A 625 -15.28 53.85 -13.22
N SER A 626 -16.33 53.38 -13.91
CA SER A 626 -17.59 54.14 -14.01
C SER A 626 -18.78 53.34 -14.57
N SER A 627 -19.95 53.74 -14.10
CA SER A 627 -21.32 53.38 -14.46
C SER A 627 -21.72 53.61 -15.92
N GLY A 628 -22.75 52.90 -16.41
CA GLY A 628 -23.56 53.34 -17.55
C GLY A 628 -24.48 52.26 -18.11
N GLY A 629 -25.78 52.33 -17.82
CA GLY A 629 -26.80 51.44 -18.40
C GLY A 629 -27.32 51.93 -19.75
N GLY A 630 -27.99 51.06 -20.50
CA GLY A 630 -28.59 51.39 -21.80
C GLY A 630 -29.43 50.25 -22.38
N SER A 631 -30.70 50.16 -21.97
CA SER A 631 -31.64 49.15 -22.44
C SER A 631 -32.07 49.39 -23.89
N SER A 632 -32.29 48.31 -24.65
CA SER A 632 -33.24 48.31 -25.77
C SER A 632 -33.97 46.97 -25.82
N SER A 633 -35.29 47.02 -25.93
CA SER A 633 -36.18 45.87 -25.82
C SER A 633 -36.84 45.55 -27.16
N SER A 634 -36.97 44.26 -27.47
CA SER A 634 -38.02 43.76 -28.36
C SER A 634 -38.40 42.34 -27.92
N SER A 635 -39.70 42.09 -27.84
CA SER A 635 -40.28 40.98 -27.07
C SER A 635 -41.01 39.97 -27.94
N SER A 636 -40.76 38.68 -27.74
CA SER A 636 -41.70 37.60 -28.12
C SER A 636 -41.30 36.26 -27.47
N GLY A 637 -42.29 35.52 -26.94
CA GLY A 637 -42.12 34.13 -26.46
C GLY A 637 -41.80 33.97 -24.97
N GLY A 638 -42.73 34.32 -24.09
CA GLY A 638 -42.60 34.06 -22.64
C GLY A 638 -42.80 32.59 -22.27
N GLY A 639 -41.90 32.06 -21.45
CA GLY A 639 -42.00 30.74 -20.85
C GLY A 639 -41.09 30.66 -19.61
N GLY A 640 -41.66 30.97 -18.45
CA GLY A 640 -40.95 30.88 -17.17
C GLY A 640 -40.45 29.45 -16.94
N SER A 641 -39.14 29.28 -16.79
CA SER A 641 -38.54 27.95 -16.59
C SER A 641 -38.84 27.44 -15.19
N CYS A 642 -39.97 26.75 -15.02
CA CYS A 642 -40.30 26.05 -13.79
C CYS A 642 -39.21 25.05 -13.41
N VAL A 643 -38.79 25.10 -12.15
CA VAL A 643 -37.85 24.16 -11.52
C VAL A 643 -38.52 23.52 -10.31
N CYS A 644 -38.20 22.27 -10.04
CA CYS A 644 -38.51 21.66 -8.77
C CYS A 644 -37.54 22.16 -7.71
N ASN A 645 -38.02 22.84 -6.67
CA ASN A 645 -37.26 23.00 -5.44
C ASN A 645 -37.42 21.71 -4.62
N TRP A 646 -36.47 20.78 -4.76
CA TRP A 646 -36.42 19.53 -4.04
C TRP A 646 -35.59 19.68 -2.76
N TRP A 647 -36.26 19.79 -1.61
CA TRP A 647 -35.68 20.00 -0.27
C TRP A 647 -34.60 21.09 -0.20
N GLY A 648 -34.80 22.21 -0.92
CA GLY A 648 -33.86 23.34 -0.96
C GLY A 648 -32.83 23.30 -2.08
N THR A 649 -32.92 22.35 -3.01
CA THR A 649 -32.07 22.24 -4.20
C THR A 649 -32.92 22.29 -5.48
N THR A 650 -32.54 23.11 -6.46
CA THR A 650 -33.32 23.30 -7.69
C THR A 650 -32.96 22.27 -8.77
N TYR A 651 -33.96 21.55 -9.27
CA TYR A 651 -33.86 20.61 -10.39
C TYR A 651 -34.79 21.02 -11.53
N PRO A 652 -34.43 20.79 -12.81
CA PRO A 652 -35.35 20.88 -13.93
C PRO A 652 -36.60 20.01 -13.74
N ILE A 653 -37.75 20.45 -14.27
CA ILE A 653 -38.93 19.59 -14.39
C ILE A 653 -38.77 18.63 -15.57
N CYS A 654 -39.08 17.35 -15.39
CA CYS A 654 -39.11 16.38 -16.50
C CYS A 654 -40.31 16.62 -17.41
N GLN A 655 -40.12 16.51 -18.72
CA GLN A 655 -41.20 16.59 -19.71
C GLN A 655 -41.85 15.23 -19.98
N ASN A 656 -41.10 14.12 -19.81
CA ASN A 656 -41.53 12.77 -20.18
C ASN A 656 -41.54 11.77 -19.00
N SER A 657 -40.97 12.12 -17.84
CA SER A 657 -41.04 11.32 -16.61
C SER A 657 -41.99 11.91 -15.57
N THR A 658 -42.79 11.05 -14.93
CA THR A 658 -43.61 11.42 -13.76
C THR A 658 -42.82 11.37 -12.45
N GLY A 659 -41.70 10.63 -12.43
CA GLY A 659 -40.77 10.47 -11.32
C GLY A 659 -39.47 11.22 -11.52
N TRP A 660 -38.38 10.75 -10.90
CA TRP A 660 -37.03 11.18 -11.30
C TRP A 660 -36.74 10.74 -12.74
N GLY A 661 -35.96 11.53 -13.47
CA GLY A 661 -35.61 11.26 -14.87
C GLY A 661 -34.31 11.93 -15.29
N TRP A 662 -33.88 11.65 -16.52
CA TRP A 662 -32.71 12.24 -17.16
C TRP A 662 -33.09 12.72 -18.56
N GLU A 663 -33.15 14.03 -18.76
CA GLU A 663 -33.63 14.67 -19.99
C GLU A 663 -32.74 15.88 -20.32
N ASN A 664 -32.47 16.13 -21.61
CA ASN A 664 -31.63 17.24 -22.04
C ASN A 664 -30.24 17.27 -21.35
N ASN A 665 -29.65 16.08 -21.17
CA ASN A 665 -28.35 15.83 -20.55
C ASN A 665 -28.21 16.31 -19.09
N ARG A 666 -29.33 16.32 -18.34
CA ARG A 666 -29.37 16.67 -16.92
C ARG A 666 -30.47 15.89 -16.18
N SER A 667 -30.28 15.66 -14.89
CA SER A 667 -31.31 15.08 -14.02
C SER A 667 -32.50 16.03 -13.91
N CYS A 668 -33.70 15.47 -13.86
CA CYS A 668 -34.96 16.20 -13.72
C CYS A 668 -35.92 15.47 -12.76
N ILE A 669 -36.98 16.18 -12.33
CA ILE A 669 -38.03 15.64 -11.46
C ILE A 669 -39.38 15.90 -12.10
N GLY A 670 -40.20 14.86 -12.26
CA GLY A 670 -41.59 14.98 -12.70
C GLY A 670 -42.42 15.78 -11.71
N THR A 671 -43.30 16.65 -12.23
CA THR A 671 -44.11 17.61 -11.48
C THR A 671 -44.90 16.97 -10.33
N ALA A 672 -45.43 15.76 -10.53
CA ALA A 672 -46.18 15.02 -9.53
C ALA A 672 -45.31 14.60 -8.34
N THR A 673 -44.14 14.00 -8.61
CA THR A 673 -43.14 13.69 -7.58
C THR A 673 -42.67 14.96 -6.89
N CYS A 674 -42.35 16.03 -7.63
CA CYS A 674 -41.92 17.30 -7.05
C CYS A 674 -42.90 17.87 -6.01
N ASN A 675 -44.21 17.70 -6.20
CA ASN A 675 -45.21 18.20 -5.27
C ASN A 675 -45.61 17.19 -4.18
N SER A 676 -45.06 15.97 -4.17
CA SER A 676 -45.34 14.95 -3.14
C SER A 676 -44.40 15.03 -1.92
N GLN A 677 -43.61 16.11 -1.79
CA GLN A 677 -42.55 16.25 -0.77
C GLN A 677 -43.06 16.55 0.65
N GLY A 678 -44.36 16.82 0.83
CA GLY A 678 -44.94 17.14 2.14
C GLY A 678 -44.56 18.54 2.67
N THR A 679 -45.07 18.88 3.85
CA THR A 679 -44.90 20.22 4.44
C THR A 679 -43.45 20.49 4.84
N GLY A 680 -42.83 21.48 4.18
CA GLY A 680 -41.45 21.90 4.42
C GLY A 680 -40.43 21.39 3.39
N GLY A 681 -40.80 20.44 2.53
CA GLY A 681 -39.89 19.85 1.55
C GLY A 681 -39.65 20.65 0.27
N GLY A 682 -40.35 21.77 0.07
CA GLY A 682 -40.35 22.49 -1.21
C GLY A 682 -41.30 21.85 -2.23
N GLY A 683 -41.28 22.37 -3.46
CA GLY A 683 -42.21 22.00 -4.53
C GLY A 683 -41.85 22.71 -5.84
N VAL A 684 -42.75 22.70 -6.82
CA VAL A 684 -42.50 23.37 -8.11
C VAL A 684 -42.50 24.89 -7.93
N VAL A 685 -41.43 25.53 -8.38
CA VAL A 685 -41.24 27.00 -8.38
C VAL A 685 -41.06 27.46 -9.82
N CYS A 686 -41.89 28.39 -10.27
CA CYS A 686 -41.80 29.01 -11.59
C CYS A 686 -41.47 30.49 -11.43
N ASN A 687 -40.55 30.99 -12.26
CA ASN A 687 -40.20 32.41 -12.38
C ASN A 687 -41.11 33.12 -13.39
#